data_AF-A0A0Q0GH54-F1
#
_entry.id   AF-A0A0Q0GH54-F1
#
_cell.length_a   1.000
_cell.length_b   1.000
_cell.length_c   1.000
_cell.angle_alpha   90.00
_cell.angle_beta   90.00
_cell.angle_gamma   90.00
#
_symmetry.space_group_name_H-M   'P 1'
#
loop_
_entity.id
_entity.type
_entity.pdbx_description
1 polymer ?
#
loop_
_entity_poly.entity_id
_entity_poly.type
_entity_poly.pdbx_seq_one_letter_code
_entity_poly.pdbx_strand_id
1 'polypeptide(L)'
;MKLTRKSTAAPKAATKSLGINRRQFMKNAGIATGGIAAASLMGTGMMRRAEAHDVPHDAPTEIKRTVCSACAVGCGLYAEVQNGVWTGQEPAFDHPFNAGGHCAKGAALREHGHGEKRLKYPMKLVDGKWKKLSWEQAYNEVGDKMLDIREESGPDSVYFMGSAKFSNEGCYMYRKFAAMWGTNNVDHSARICHSTTVAGVANTWGYGAQTNSFNDIQNANAIFFIGANPAEAHPVAMQHILIAKEKNNAKIIVVDPRFSRTAAHSDLHCALRPGTDIPFIYGMLWHIFENGWEDKAFIQERVFEMETIREEVKKFPPKEVADITGCSEEEVYQAAKMMADNRPGTVVWCMGGTQHHVGNANTRAYCILQLALGNMGVKGGGTNIFRGHDNVQGATDLGLLFDNLPGYYGLTSGAWDHWTNVWDLDRNWVSSRFDQNEYLGRVPMNTPGIPCSRWHDGVLETPEKLAQKDRVRMGFFWGQSVNTETRQDDVREALDKMDTVVVVDPFPTMAGVMHRRQNGVYLLPACTQFETEGSVSNSGRSQQWREKVVEPLFESKTDLEIMYRLSQKLGFAEQYTKRIAKDANDILVIEDITREINRGMWTIGMSGQSPERIKEHTQNWGTFSNKTLEAAGGPAKGETYGLPWPCWGTPEQKHPGTQILYNTHKHVLEGGGNFRARYGIEYKGKNLLAEGSFSKGAEITDGYPEFTADMLKQLGWFDELTAEEKVHAEGKNWKTDISGGIQRVAMKHGCIPYGNAKARCIVWTFPDQVPVHREPLYTPRRDLVSKYPTYADMQVHRLPTLYKTIQDNDNSAKYPLALTSGRLVEYEGGGEESRSNPWLAELQQEMFVEINPADAADRGLRDGDTVWLEGAEGGRIKIKAMVTPRVKPGVTWMPYHFAGEMHGESLAPNYPEGTVPYVLGESANTALTYGYDPVTQMQETKASLCQIEKA
;
A
#
# COMPACT_ATOMS: atom_id res chain seq x y z
N MET A 1 6.87 49.49 5.64
CA MET A 1 6.21 50.77 5.32
C MET A 1 4.74 50.63 5.70
N LYS A 2 4.27 51.30 6.76
CA LYS A 2 2.86 51.26 7.21
C LYS A 2 2.04 52.23 6.37
N LEU A 3 0.88 51.80 5.85
CA LEU A 3 -0.12 52.72 5.33
C LEU A 3 -1.51 52.34 5.85
N THR A 4 -2.00 53.20 6.74
CA THR A 4 -3.31 53.26 7.36
C THR A 4 -4.34 53.92 6.44
N ARG A 5 -5.60 53.47 6.53
CA ARG A 5 -6.78 54.11 5.92
C ARG A 5 -6.95 55.56 6.44
N LYS A 6 -7.28 56.48 5.53
CA LYS A 6 -7.99 57.72 5.84
C LYS A 6 -9.29 57.75 5.02
N SER A 7 -10.39 58.01 5.73
CA SER A 7 -11.68 58.35 5.14
C SER A 7 -11.67 59.76 4.59
N THR A 8 -12.49 60.00 3.57
CA THR A 8 -13.31 61.21 3.46
C THR A 8 -14.56 60.86 2.64
N ALA A 9 -15.71 61.15 3.22
CA ALA A 9 -17.00 61.12 2.54
C ALA A 9 -17.16 62.38 1.68
N ALA A 10 -17.84 62.25 0.54
CA ALA A 10 -18.42 63.34 -0.23
C ALA A 10 -19.92 63.07 -0.46
N PRO A 11 -20.78 64.11 -0.54
CA PRO A 11 -22.20 63.99 -0.28
C PRO A 11 -23.03 63.54 -1.51
N LYS A 12 -24.10 62.80 -1.22
CA LYS A 12 -25.15 62.38 -2.17
C LYS A 12 -25.96 63.59 -2.67
N ALA A 13 -26.15 63.66 -3.99
CA ALA A 13 -27.30 64.30 -4.62
C ALA A 13 -28.31 63.24 -5.06
N ALA A 14 -29.60 63.49 -4.77
CA ALA A 14 -30.70 62.56 -4.90
C ALA A 14 -31.49 62.75 -6.21
N THR A 15 -32.08 61.67 -6.72
CA THR A 15 -33.42 61.50 -7.35
C THR A 15 -33.41 60.17 -8.12
N LYS A 16 -34.45 59.33 -8.21
CA LYS A 16 -35.85 59.30 -7.76
C LYS A 16 -36.22 57.80 -7.60
N SER A 17 -37.00 57.48 -6.58
CA SER A 17 -37.46 56.13 -6.26
C SER A 17 -38.68 55.71 -7.07
N LEU A 18 -38.64 54.52 -7.67
CA LEU A 18 -39.81 53.71 -8.03
C LEU A 18 -39.48 52.24 -7.74
N GLY A 19 -40.33 51.59 -6.94
CA GLY A 19 -40.47 50.12 -6.89
C GLY A 19 -39.59 49.35 -5.90
N ILE A 20 -40.18 49.04 -4.73
CA ILE A 20 -39.96 47.89 -3.82
C ILE A 20 -38.56 47.24 -3.85
N ASN A 21 -37.78 47.40 -2.77
CA ASN A 21 -36.52 46.65 -2.63
C ASN A 21 -36.76 45.19 -2.18
N ARG A 22 -35.83 44.32 -2.56
CA ARG A 22 -35.81 42.86 -2.33
C ARG A 22 -36.04 42.44 -0.87
N ARG A 23 -35.69 43.28 0.11
CA ARG A 23 -35.85 43.01 1.54
C ARG A 23 -37.30 43.23 2.02
N GLN A 24 -38.06 44.06 1.32
CA GLN A 24 -39.48 44.32 1.61
C GLN A 24 -40.40 43.28 0.93
N PHE A 25 -40.02 42.75 -0.23
CA PHE A 25 -40.69 41.62 -0.89
C PHE A 25 -40.62 40.34 -0.02
N MET A 26 -39.45 40.04 0.55
CA MET A 26 -39.26 38.85 1.40
C MET A 26 -40.02 38.91 2.72
N LYS A 27 -40.25 40.11 3.29
CA LYS A 27 -41.06 40.26 4.52
C LYS A 27 -42.55 40.10 4.29
N ASN A 28 -43.06 40.48 3.12
CA ASN A 28 -44.49 40.41 2.81
C ASN A 28 -44.92 39.06 2.21
N ALA A 29 -43.99 38.27 1.66
CA ALA A 29 -44.26 36.89 1.20
C ALA A 29 -44.41 35.88 2.36
N GLY A 30 -44.01 36.25 3.59
CA GLY A 30 -44.07 35.39 4.77
C GLY A 30 -45.42 35.34 5.51
N ILE A 31 -46.43 36.11 5.08
CA ILE A 31 -47.73 36.20 5.77
C ILE A 31 -48.86 36.15 4.74
N ALA A 32 -49.09 34.99 4.12
CA ALA A 32 -50.38 34.60 3.52
C ALA A 32 -50.30 33.23 2.83
N THR A 33 -50.40 32.13 3.58
CA THR A 33 -51.24 30.95 3.24
C THR A 33 -51.18 29.92 4.38
N GLY A 34 -51.90 30.23 5.45
CA GLY A 34 -52.40 29.19 6.36
C GLY A 34 -53.44 28.36 5.59
N GLY A 35 -53.10 27.12 5.27
CA GLY A 35 -54.00 26.24 4.52
C GLY A 35 -53.53 24.79 4.31
N ILE A 36 -52.42 24.35 4.91
CA ILE A 36 -51.93 22.97 4.77
C ILE A 36 -51.53 22.44 6.16
N ALA A 37 -52.49 22.37 7.08
CA ALA A 37 -52.32 21.74 8.39
C ALA A 37 -52.93 20.32 8.45
N ALA A 38 -53.28 19.73 7.30
CA ALA A 38 -53.91 18.40 7.22
C ALA A 38 -53.17 17.39 6.33
N ALA A 39 -51.95 17.70 5.86
CA ALA A 39 -51.12 16.78 5.05
C ALA A 39 -49.81 16.35 5.76
N SER A 40 -49.63 16.71 7.03
CA SER A 40 -48.44 16.36 7.83
C SER A 40 -48.56 15.02 8.57
N LEU A 41 -49.65 14.27 8.37
CA LEU A 41 -49.89 12.96 9.01
C LEU A 41 -49.73 11.76 8.06
N MET A 42 -49.25 11.95 6.82
CA MET A 42 -48.88 10.84 5.93
C MET A 42 -47.45 11.01 5.43
N GLY A 43 -46.58 10.15 5.94
CA GLY A 43 -45.13 10.22 5.74
C GLY A 43 -44.69 9.96 4.29
N THR A 44 -43.74 10.76 3.83
CA THR A 44 -42.74 10.41 2.82
C THR A 44 -41.51 11.30 3.06
N GLY A 45 -40.33 10.69 3.10
CA GLY A 45 -39.07 11.35 3.41
C GLY A 45 -38.62 12.35 2.34
N MET A 46 -38.78 13.64 2.60
CA MET A 46 -38.22 14.70 1.77
C MET A 46 -37.08 15.41 2.51
N MET A 47 -35.88 15.30 1.93
CA MET A 47 -34.67 16.04 2.30
C MET A 47 -34.96 17.54 2.45
N ARG A 48 -34.53 18.13 3.57
CA ARG A 48 -34.47 19.59 3.71
C ARG A 48 -33.25 20.09 2.94
N ARG A 49 -33.44 21.09 2.07
CA ARG A 49 -32.31 21.83 1.47
C ARG A 49 -31.56 22.49 2.62
N ALA A 50 -30.29 22.15 2.84
CA ALA A 50 -29.45 22.87 3.78
C ALA A 50 -29.30 24.31 3.26
N GLU A 51 -29.71 25.29 4.05
CA GLU A 51 -29.37 26.69 3.76
C GLU A 51 -27.90 26.88 4.12
N ALA A 52 -27.08 27.25 3.14
CA ALA A 52 -25.71 27.67 3.39
C ALA A 52 -25.75 28.91 4.30
N HIS A 53 -25.31 28.75 5.54
CA HIS A 53 -25.07 29.88 6.41
C HIS A 53 -23.74 30.52 6.00
N ASP A 54 -23.75 31.81 5.65
CA ASP A 54 -22.52 32.59 5.54
C ASP A 54 -21.79 32.52 6.88
N VAL A 55 -20.59 31.95 6.89
CA VAL A 55 -19.75 31.87 8.10
C VAL A 55 -19.24 33.28 8.40
N PRO A 56 -19.53 33.86 9.58
CA PRO A 56 -18.93 35.11 9.98
C PRO A 56 -17.40 34.98 9.93
N HIS A 57 -16.71 35.96 9.35
CA HIS A 57 -15.24 35.92 9.22
C HIS A 57 -14.53 35.77 10.59
N ASP A 58 -15.22 36.11 11.68
CA ASP A 58 -14.76 36.03 13.07
C ASP A 58 -15.18 34.74 13.81
N ALA A 59 -15.73 33.73 13.13
CA ALA A 59 -16.01 32.44 13.76
C ALA A 59 -14.72 31.82 14.33
N PRO A 60 -14.73 31.28 15.57
CA PRO A 60 -13.55 30.63 16.14
C PRO A 60 -13.05 29.49 15.27
N THR A 61 -11.75 29.47 15.00
CA THR A 61 -11.09 28.37 14.29
C THR A 61 -10.74 27.26 15.27
N GLU A 62 -11.32 26.09 15.06
CA GLU A 62 -10.85 24.84 15.67
C GLU A 62 -9.73 24.25 14.79
N ILE A 63 -8.65 23.79 15.41
CA ILE A 63 -7.57 23.10 14.72
C ILE A 63 -7.69 21.61 14.95
N LYS A 64 -7.87 20.85 13.87
CA LYS A 64 -7.81 19.39 13.86
C LYS A 64 -6.45 18.91 13.35
N ARG A 65 -5.84 17.97 14.06
CA ARG A 65 -4.58 17.31 13.71
C ARG A 65 -4.89 16.03 12.94
N THR A 66 -4.56 16.01 11.66
CA THR A 66 -4.78 14.83 10.81
C THR A 66 -3.52 14.49 10.01
N VAL A 67 -3.56 13.34 9.34
CA VAL A 67 -2.44 12.79 8.56
C VAL A 67 -2.82 12.73 7.09
N CYS A 68 -1.94 13.20 6.22
CA CYS A 68 -2.08 13.15 4.77
C CYS A 68 -2.55 11.76 4.31
N SER A 69 -3.58 11.73 3.47
CA SER A 69 -4.17 10.50 2.95
C SER A 69 -3.53 10.04 1.64
N ALA A 70 -2.43 10.65 1.18
CA ALA A 70 -1.86 10.36 -0.13
C ALA A 70 -0.85 9.20 -0.13
N CYS A 71 0.45 9.49 0.04
CA CYS A 71 1.53 8.49 0.06
C CYS A 71 1.93 8.07 1.48
N ALA A 72 2.70 7.00 1.59
CA ALA A 72 3.14 6.40 2.86
C ALA A 72 4.21 7.16 3.66
N VAL A 73 4.49 8.44 3.36
CA VAL A 73 5.36 9.27 4.22
C VAL A 73 4.67 9.53 5.57
N GLY A 74 3.36 9.80 5.53
CA GLY A 74 2.57 10.08 6.73
C GLY A 74 2.77 11.50 7.27
N CYS A 75 2.69 12.51 6.39
CA CYS A 75 2.83 13.92 6.79
C CYS A 75 1.67 14.39 7.67
N GLY A 76 1.97 15.11 8.75
CA GLY A 76 0.96 15.75 9.60
C GLY A 76 0.47 17.08 9.03
N LEU A 77 -0.80 17.39 9.31
CA LEU A 77 -1.53 18.56 8.81
C LEU A 77 -2.35 19.19 9.93
N TYR A 78 -2.40 20.51 9.92
CA TYR A 78 -3.36 21.30 10.67
C TYR A 78 -4.54 21.63 9.75
N ALA A 79 -5.70 21.05 10.04
CA ALA A 79 -6.94 21.42 9.37
C ALA A 79 -7.69 22.47 10.21
N GLU A 80 -7.99 23.59 9.60
CA GLU A 80 -8.72 24.70 10.21
C GLU A 80 -10.21 24.53 9.95
N VAL A 81 -11.00 24.40 11.02
CA VAL A 81 -12.44 24.13 10.97
C VAL A 81 -13.18 25.28 11.64
N GLN A 82 -14.14 25.87 10.93
CA GLN A 82 -15.01 26.92 11.45
C GLN A 82 -16.47 26.52 11.22
N ASN A 83 -17.26 26.44 12.30
CA ASN A 83 -18.66 25.99 12.27
C ASN A 83 -18.86 24.65 11.53
N GLY A 84 -17.94 23.69 11.72
CA GLY A 84 -18.00 22.36 11.09
C GLY A 84 -17.59 22.32 9.62
N VAL A 85 -17.08 23.43 9.06
CA VAL A 85 -16.58 23.52 7.68
C VAL A 85 -15.05 23.60 7.70
N TRP A 86 -14.38 22.81 6.86
CA TRP A 86 -12.93 22.92 6.66
C TRP A 86 -12.61 24.18 5.83
N THR A 87 -12.12 25.23 6.48
CA THR A 87 -11.90 26.56 5.86
C THR A 87 -10.45 26.81 5.45
N GLY A 88 -9.48 26.17 6.11
CA GLY A 88 -8.05 26.33 5.82
C GLY A 88 -7.23 25.10 6.16
N GLN A 89 -5.99 25.02 5.67
CA GLN A 89 -5.05 23.99 6.10
C GLN A 89 -3.61 24.50 6.02
N GLU A 90 -2.75 23.98 6.90
CA GLU A 90 -1.31 24.22 6.89
C GLU A 90 -0.55 22.91 7.15
N PRO A 91 0.67 22.72 6.60
CA PRO A 91 1.50 21.60 6.98
C PRO A 91 1.93 21.74 8.45
N ALA A 92 1.97 20.63 9.16
CA ALA A 92 2.39 20.65 10.56
C ALA A 92 3.91 20.84 10.70
N PHE A 93 4.33 22.03 11.15
CA PHE A 93 5.75 22.38 11.35
C PHE A 93 6.42 21.63 12.50
N ASP A 94 5.64 21.23 13.50
CA ASP A 94 6.09 20.47 14.67
C ASP A 94 5.99 18.94 14.47
N HIS A 95 5.44 18.49 13.34
CA HIS A 95 5.32 17.07 13.04
C HIS A 95 6.66 16.46 12.64
N PRO A 96 7.09 15.34 13.24
CA PRO A 96 8.48 14.87 13.13
C PRO A 96 8.84 14.30 11.75
N PHE A 97 7.87 13.86 10.93
CA PHE A 97 8.15 13.38 9.57
C PHE A 97 8.30 14.50 8.54
N ASN A 98 7.39 15.48 8.53
CA ASN A 98 7.40 16.49 7.48
C ASN A 98 8.02 17.81 7.92
N ALA A 99 8.00 18.17 9.20
CA ALA A 99 8.58 19.41 9.72
C ALA A 99 8.19 20.66 8.90
N GLY A 100 6.92 20.73 8.49
CA GLY A 100 6.39 21.79 7.62
C GLY A 100 6.52 21.54 6.12
N GLY A 101 7.22 20.49 5.71
CA GLY A 101 7.32 20.04 4.31
C GLY A 101 5.96 19.60 3.76
N HIS A 102 5.70 19.98 2.50
CA HIS A 102 4.44 19.72 1.84
C HIS A 102 4.66 19.48 0.33
N CYS A 103 3.94 18.53 -0.26
CA CYS A 103 3.95 18.30 -1.72
C CYS A 103 2.62 18.74 -2.33
N ALA A 104 2.55 18.82 -3.66
CA ALA A 104 1.35 19.24 -4.39
C ALA A 104 0.09 18.49 -3.93
N LYS A 105 0.16 17.14 -3.85
CA LYS A 105 -0.96 16.31 -3.37
C LYS A 105 -1.43 16.68 -1.97
N GLY A 106 -0.48 16.82 -1.05
CA GLY A 106 -0.77 17.22 0.32
C GLY A 106 -1.44 18.58 0.39
N ALA A 107 -0.91 19.56 -0.37
CA ALA A 107 -1.40 20.93 -0.38
C ALA A 107 -2.82 21.06 -0.94
N ALA A 108 -3.27 20.08 -1.72
CA ALA A 108 -4.59 20.05 -2.33
C ALA A 108 -5.63 19.19 -1.58
N LEU A 109 -5.29 18.59 -0.44
CA LEU A 109 -6.16 17.62 0.28
C LEU A 109 -7.50 18.18 0.72
N ARG A 110 -7.59 19.47 1.04
CA ARG A 110 -8.86 20.10 1.41
C ARG A 110 -9.95 19.91 0.35
N GLU A 111 -9.59 19.89 -0.93
CA GLU A 111 -10.54 19.64 -2.03
C GLU A 111 -11.09 18.21 -2.03
N HIS A 112 -10.43 17.24 -1.38
CA HIS A 112 -11.00 15.90 -1.26
C HIS A 112 -12.29 15.93 -0.43
N GLY A 113 -12.36 16.79 0.60
CA GLY A 113 -13.56 16.96 1.41
C GLY A 113 -14.70 17.61 0.61
N HIS A 114 -14.43 18.73 -0.06
CA HIS A 114 -15.46 19.62 -0.63
C HIS A 114 -15.66 19.49 -2.14
N GLY A 115 -14.94 18.57 -2.80
CA GLY A 115 -14.91 18.45 -4.25
C GLY A 115 -16.28 18.16 -4.88
N GLU A 116 -16.57 18.83 -5.99
CA GLU A 116 -17.85 18.73 -6.68
C GLU A 116 -18.06 17.39 -7.40
N LYS A 117 -16.97 16.64 -7.62
CA LYS A 117 -16.92 15.39 -8.38
C LYS A 117 -17.27 14.14 -7.58
N ARG A 118 -17.59 14.30 -6.29
CA ARG A 118 -17.90 13.20 -5.37
C ARG A 118 -19.23 12.53 -5.65
N LEU A 119 -19.31 11.24 -5.32
CA LEU A 119 -20.57 10.52 -5.14
C LEU A 119 -21.31 11.11 -3.93
N LYS A 120 -22.62 11.34 -4.09
CA LYS A 120 -23.45 12.03 -3.08
C LYS A 120 -24.46 11.12 -2.40
N TYR A 121 -24.88 10.06 -3.08
CA TYR A 121 -25.90 9.12 -2.61
C TYR A 121 -25.70 7.76 -3.30
N PRO A 122 -26.21 6.66 -2.72
CA PRO A 122 -26.21 5.37 -3.39
C PRO A 122 -26.89 5.44 -4.76
N MET A 123 -26.32 4.77 -5.76
CA MET A 123 -26.88 4.71 -7.10
C MET A 123 -26.79 3.30 -7.66
N LYS A 124 -27.72 2.96 -8.56
CA LYS A 124 -27.62 1.78 -9.41
C LYS A 124 -27.80 2.12 -10.88
N LEU A 125 -27.18 1.33 -11.74
CA LEU A 125 -27.39 1.40 -13.17
C LEU A 125 -28.66 0.65 -13.56
N VAL A 126 -29.57 1.32 -14.26
CA VAL A 126 -30.79 0.72 -14.83
C VAL A 126 -30.98 1.17 -16.26
N ASP A 127 -31.00 0.23 -17.20
CA ASP A 127 -31.09 0.48 -18.65
C ASP A 127 -30.08 1.53 -19.13
N GLY A 128 -28.83 1.41 -18.64
CA GLY A 128 -27.71 2.30 -19.00
C GLY A 128 -27.78 3.68 -18.34
N LYS A 129 -28.68 3.91 -17.38
CA LYS A 129 -28.83 5.19 -16.67
C LYS A 129 -28.69 5.04 -15.16
N TRP A 130 -27.94 5.95 -14.54
CA TRP A 130 -27.79 6.00 -13.08
C TRP A 130 -29.09 6.47 -12.42
N LYS A 131 -29.57 5.68 -11.46
CA LYS A 131 -30.74 5.98 -10.64
C LYS A 131 -30.34 6.00 -9.17
N LYS A 132 -30.77 7.04 -8.46
CA LYS A 132 -30.60 7.14 -7.01
C LYS A 132 -31.31 5.99 -6.29
N LEU A 133 -30.67 5.49 -5.23
CA LEU A 133 -31.19 4.54 -4.26
C LEU A 133 -31.21 5.15 -2.87
N SER A 134 -32.02 4.59 -1.97
CA SER A 134 -31.75 4.71 -0.54
C SER A 134 -30.69 3.71 -0.09
N TRP A 135 -30.04 3.97 1.05
CA TRP A 135 -29.12 3.00 1.65
C TRP A 135 -29.78 1.66 1.98
N GLU A 136 -31.01 1.68 2.52
CA GLU A 136 -31.76 0.44 2.81
C GLU A 136 -32.02 -0.39 1.56
N GLN A 137 -32.36 0.25 0.43
CA GLN A 137 -32.50 -0.44 -0.84
C GLN A 137 -31.15 -1.02 -1.30
N ALA A 138 -30.07 -0.25 -1.21
CA ALA A 138 -28.74 -0.70 -1.59
C ALA A 138 -28.30 -1.92 -0.76
N TYR A 139 -28.43 -1.89 0.56
CA TYR A 139 -28.06 -3.03 1.42
C TYR A 139 -28.90 -4.26 1.12
N ASN A 140 -30.20 -4.10 0.91
CA ASN A 140 -31.07 -5.22 0.60
C ASN A 140 -30.75 -5.82 -0.78
N GLU A 141 -30.73 -5.02 -1.84
CA GLU A 141 -30.47 -5.52 -3.21
C GLU A 141 -29.08 -6.14 -3.34
N VAL A 142 -28.04 -5.52 -2.78
CA VAL A 142 -26.68 -6.05 -2.79
C VAL A 142 -26.57 -7.32 -1.93
N GLY A 143 -27.11 -7.29 -0.71
CA GLY A 143 -27.04 -8.41 0.21
C GLY A 143 -27.84 -9.64 -0.24
N ASP A 144 -29.02 -9.44 -0.83
CA ASP A 144 -29.82 -10.51 -1.43
C ASP A 144 -29.01 -11.20 -2.54
N LYS A 145 -28.41 -10.42 -3.43
CA LYS A 145 -27.59 -10.99 -4.50
C LYS A 145 -26.36 -11.73 -4.00
N MET A 146 -25.73 -11.28 -2.91
CA MET A 146 -24.64 -12.02 -2.27
C MET A 146 -25.11 -13.38 -1.75
N LEU A 147 -26.28 -13.43 -1.10
CA LEU A 147 -26.86 -14.66 -0.55
C LEU A 147 -27.24 -15.64 -1.67
N ASP A 148 -27.86 -15.14 -2.75
CA ASP A 148 -28.19 -15.95 -3.94
C ASP A 148 -26.93 -16.60 -4.54
N ILE A 149 -25.88 -15.80 -4.78
CA ILE A 149 -24.61 -16.30 -5.34
C ILE A 149 -23.97 -17.33 -4.40
N ARG A 150 -24.06 -17.11 -3.08
CA ARG A 150 -23.52 -18.05 -2.10
C ARG A 150 -24.22 -19.40 -2.18
N GLU A 151 -25.55 -19.40 -2.28
CA GLU A 151 -26.35 -20.62 -2.39
C GLU A 151 -26.03 -21.39 -3.68
N GLU A 152 -26.00 -20.68 -4.80
CA GLU A 152 -25.75 -21.25 -6.13
C GLU A 152 -24.29 -21.74 -6.28
N SER A 153 -23.33 -20.84 -6.04
CA SER A 153 -21.93 -20.98 -6.47
C SER A 153 -20.92 -20.98 -5.31
N GLY A 154 -21.36 -20.87 -4.06
CA GLY A 154 -20.49 -20.86 -2.88
C GLY A 154 -19.89 -19.49 -2.54
N PRO A 155 -19.28 -19.33 -1.35
CA PRO A 155 -18.83 -18.03 -0.82
C PRO A 155 -17.66 -17.42 -1.60
N ASP A 156 -16.80 -18.24 -2.20
CA ASP A 156 -15.65 -17.78 -3.00
C ASP A 156 -16.05 -17.11 -4.34
N SER A 157 -17.33 -17.20 -4.74
CA SER A 157 -17.85 -16.52 -5.93
C SER A 157 -18.12 -15.03 -5.71
N VAL A 158 -17.95 -14.54 -4.48
CA VAL A 158 -17.96 -13.11 -4.14
C VAL A 158 -16.53 -12.66 -3.80
N TYR A 159 -16.03 -11.67 -4.54
CA TYR A 159 -14.70 -11.10 -4.38
C TYR A 159 -14.73 -9.81 -3.55
N PHE A 160 -13.80 -9.66 -2.62
CA PHE A 160 -13.70 -8.52 -1.72
C PHE A 160 -12.39 -7.75 -1.97
N MET A 161 -12.42 -6.77 -2.87
CA MET A 161 -11.29 -5.86 -3.06
C MET A 161 -11.34 -4.78 -1.98
N GLY A 162 -10.36 -4.79 -1.08
CA GLY A 162 -10.23 -3.81 0.00
C GLY A 162 -9.27 -2.67 -0.34
N SER A 163 -9.29 -1.62 0.49
CA SER A 163 -8.53 -0.40 0.26
C SER A 163 -7.28 -0.29 1.14
N ALA A 164 -6.20 0.23 0.58
CA ALA A 164 -5.05 0.71 1.36
C ALA A 164 -5.21 2.14 1.89
N LYS A 165 -6.37 2.78 1.67
CA LYS A 165 -6.74 4.08 2.25
C LYS A 165 -7.55 3.94 3.53
N PHE A 166 -8.11 2.76 3.81
CA PHE A 166 -8.81 2.51 5.07
C PHE A 166 -7.91 2.84 6.27
N SER A 167 -8.51 3.21 7.39
CA SER A 167 -7.83 3.14 8.68
C SER A 167 -7.42 1.69 8.98
N ASN A 168 -6.49 1.50 9.92
CA ASN A 168 -6.16 0.19 10.45
C ASN A 168 -7.43 -0.51 10.96
N GLU A 169 -8.30 0.20 11.65
CA GLU A 169 -9.55 -0.38 12.15
C GLU A 169 -10.46 -0.84 10.99
N GLY A 170 -10.53 -0.07 9.90
CA GLY A 170 -11.24 -0.45 8.68
C GLY A 170 -10.64 -1.68 7.98
N CYS A 171 -9.31 -1.72 7.80
CA CYS A 171 -8.60 -2.87 7.21
C CYS A 171 -8.87 -4.17 7.99
N TYR A 172 -8.77 -4.10 9.31
CA TYR A 172 -9.00 -5.23 10.20
C TYR A 172 -10.44 -5.74 10.09
N MET A 173 -11.40 -4.82 10.17
CA MET A 173 -12.82 -5.15 10.10
C MET A 173 -13.22 -5.69 8.74
N TYR A 174 -12.62 -5.23 7.64
CA TYR A 174 -12.87 -5.80 6.32
C TYR A 174 -12.33 -7.23 6.20
N ARG A 175 -11.12 -7.49 6.70
CA ARG A 175 -10.55 -8.86 6.71
C ARG A 175 -11.38 -9.82 7.57
N LYS A 176 -11.83 -9.36 8.74
CA LYS A 176 -12.74 -10.08 9.63
C LYS A 176 -14.09 -10.36 8.96
N PHE A 177 -14.62 -9.41 8.20
CA PHE A 177 -15.86 -9.58 7.43
C PHE A 177 -15.71 -10.71 6.39
N ALA A 178 -14.62 -10.71 5.61
CA ALA A 178 -14.35 -11.77 4.63
C ALA A 178 -14.22 -13.16 5.29
N ALA A 179 -13.61 -13.24 6.48
CA ALA A 179 -13.53 -14.48 7.25
C ALA A 179 -14.92 -15.00 7.70
N MET A 180 -15.82 -14.11 8.13
CA MET A 180 -17.19 -14.47 8.54
C MET A 180 -18.12 -14.75 7.36
N TRP A 181 -17.84 -14.13 6.22
CA TRP A 181 -18.44 -14.51 4.96
C TRP A 181 -18.03 -15.94 4.58
N GLY A 182 -16.76 -16.30 4.79
CA GLY A 182 -16.21 -17.63 4.53
C GLY A 182 -15.41 -17.69 3.23
N THR A 183 -14.60 -16.66 2.95
CA THR A 183 -13.76 -16.60 1.74
C THR A 183 -12.35 -16.09 2.06
N ASN A 184 -11.39 -16.51 1.23
CA ASN A 184 -10.05 -15.90 1.16
C ASN A 184 -9.87 -15.09 -0.14
N ASN A 185 -10.91 -14.94 -0.98
CA ASN A 185 -10.94 -14.00 -2.10
C ASN A 185 -11.10 -12.56 -1.60
N VAL A 186 -10.11 -12.11 -0.85
CA VAL A 186 -9.97 -10.77 -0.29
C VAL A 186 -8.54 -10.30 -0.50
N ASP A 187 -8.33 -9.12 -1.04
CA ASP A 187 -6.98 -8.58 -1.27
C ASP A 187 -7.00 -7.05 -1.33
N HIS A 188 -5.83 -6.41 -1.41
CA HIS A 188 -5.71 -4.96 -1.54
C HIS A 188 -4.51 -4.55 -2.42
N SER A 189 -4.33 -3.24 -2.64
CA SER A 189 -3.26 -2.67 -3.49
C SER A 189 -1.82 -3.08 -3.17
N ALA A 190 -1.51 -3.66 -1.99
CA ALA A 190 -0.17 -4.24 -1.78
C ALA A 190 0.13 -5.31 -2.82
N ARG A 191 -0.88 -6.04 -3.29
CA ARG A 191 -0.73 -7.05 -4.34
C ARG A 191 -0.03 -6.53 -5.57
N ILE A 192 -0.42 -5.33 -6.00
CA ILE A 192 0.10 -4.62 -7.16
C ILE A 192 1.13 -3.54 -6.78
N CYS A 193 1.65 -3.56 -5.55
CA CYS A 193 2.63 -2.58 -5.07
C CYS A 193 3.86 -3.24 -4.42
N HIS A 194 3.71 -3.86 -3.24
CA HIS A 194 4.83 -4.37 -2.43
C HIS A 194 4.70 -5.84 -2.01
N SER A 195 3.76 -6.61 -2.56
CA SER A 195 3.62 -8.04 -2.21
C SER A 195 4.93 -8.83 -2.41
N THR A 196 5.67 -8.58 -3.49
CA THR A 196 6.99 -9.17 -3.75
C THR A 196 8.05 -8.73 -2.74
N THR A 197 7.98 -7.50 -2.23
CA THR A 197 8.80 -7.07 -1.09
C THR A 197 8.47 -7.91 0.15
N VAL A 198 7.19 -8.05 0.48
CA VAL A 198 6.79 -8.83 1.67
C VAL A 198 7.32 -10.26 1.56
N ALA A 199 7.15 -10.89 0.39
CA ALA A 199 7.69 -12.22 0.13
C ALA A 199 9.23 -12.24 0.20
N GLY A 200 9.96 -11.45 -0.58
CA GLY A 200 11.41 -11.52 -0.65
C GLY A 200 12.13 -11.13 0.64
N VAL A 201 11.73 -10.01 1.25
CA VAL A 201 12.35 -9.45 2.45
C VAL A 201 12.04 -10.29 3.68
N ALA A 202 10.78 -10.69 3.87
CA ALA A 202 10.43 -11.55 5.01
C ALA A 202 11.16 -12.89 4.91
N ASN A 203 11.26 -13.45 3.71
CA ASN A 203 12.03 -14.67 3.44
C ASN A 203 13.55 -14.48 3.48
N THR A 204 14.06 -13.29 3.77
CA THR A 204 15.49 -13.07 4.07
C THR A 204 15.74 -13.01 5.57
N TRP A 205 15.01 -12.19 6.34
CA TRP A 205 15.28 -11.96 7.77
C TRP A 205 14.07 -11.93 8.71
N GLY A 206 12.87 -12.24 8.20
CA GLY A 206 11.69 -12.54 9.03
C GLY A 206 10.49 -11.63 8.81
N TYR A 207 10.71 -10.32 8.57
CA TYR A 207 9.66 -9.33 8.32
C TYR A 207 9.79 -8.69 6.94
N GLY A 208 8.65 -8.45 6.29
CA GLY A 208 8.56 -7.88 4.96
C GLY A 208 8.54 -6.35 4.92
N ALA A 209 8.88 -5.68 6.02
CA ALA A 209 8.72 -4.25 6.21
C ALA A 209 10.01 -3.45 5.99
N GLN A 210 9.87 -2.14 5.80
CA GLN A 210 11.01 -1.22 5.83
C GLN A 210 11.70 -1.27 7.20
N THR A 211 13.02 -1.36 7.22
CA THR A 211 13.77 -1.69 8.45
C THR A 211 14.11 -0.49 9.30
N ASN A 212 14.15 0.71 8.72
CA ASN A 212 14.52 1.96 9.38
C ASN A 212 13.41 3.02 9.16
N SER A 213 13.52 4.21 9.76
CA SER A 213 12.54 5.29 9.51
C SER A 213 13.04 6.29 8.46
N PHE A 214 12.14 7.13 7.95
CA PHE A 214 12.51 8.25 7.08
C PHE A 214 13.54 9.18 7.73
N ASN A 215 13.37 9.49 9.02
CA ASN A 215 14.30 10.35 9.76
C ASN A 215 15.70 9.73 9.89
N ASP A 216 15.78 8.39 9.98
CA ASP A 216 17.06 7.71 10.12
C ASP A 216 17.94 7.83 8.88
N ILE A 217 17.34 8.05 7.70
CA ILE A 217 18.06 8.30 6.43
C ILE A 217 19.00 9.51 6.55
N GLN A 218 18.70 10.49 7.41
CA GLN A 218 19.57 11.65 7.68
C GLN A 218 20.98 11.25 8.15
N ASN A 219 21.17 10.02 8.60
CA ASN A 219 22.44 9.48 9.12
C ASN A 219 23.18 8.60 8.11
N ALA A 220 22.65 8.43 6.89
CA ALA A 220 23.29 7.63 5.85
C ALA A 220 24.54 8.34 5.30
N ASN A 221 25.54 7.55 4.93
CA ASN A 221 26.74 8.01 4.19
C ASN A 221 26.66 7.61 2.69
N ALA A 222 25.83 6.62 2.35
CA ALA A 222 25.45 6.31 0.98
C ALA A 222 23.95 5.98 0.90
N ILE A 223 23.31 6.41 -0.18
CA ILE A 223 21.90 6.17 -0.46
C ILE A 223 21.79 5.64 -1.89
N PHE A 224 21.41 4.37 -2.01
CA PHE A 224 21.27 3.67 -3.29
C PHE A 224 19.79 3.51 -3.63
N PHE A 225 19.33 4.28 -4.62
CA PHE A 225 18.00 4.16 -5.19
C PHE A 225 18.04 3.18 -6.36
N ILE A 226 17.25 2.12 -6.27
CA ILE A 226 17.00 1.21 -7.40
C ILE A 226 15.49 0.92 -7.47
N GLY A 227 14.89 1.18 -8.63
CA GLY A 227 13.45 1.06 -8.79
C GLY A 227 12.63 1.98 -7.86
N ALA A 228 13.18 3.13 -7.48
CA ALA A 228 12.54 4.16 -6.68
C ALA A 228 12.81 5.56 -7.24
N ASN A 229 11.80 6.43 -7.17
CA ASN A 229 11.88 7.82 -7.58
C ASN A 229 11.20 8.73 -6.53
N PRO A 230 11.79 8.89 -5.34
CA PRO A 230 11.19 9.64 -4.23
C PRO A 230 10.89 11.11 -4.54
N ALA A 231 11.63 11.77 -5.45
CA ALA A 231 11.32 13.15 -5.83
C ALA A 231 9.90 13.31 -6.44
N GLU A 232 9.33 12.24 -7.01
CA GLU A 232 7.96 12.22 -7.54
C GLU A 232 7.01 11.42 -6.64
N ALA A 233 7.44 10.24 -6.19
CA ALA A 233 6.58 9.31 -5.46
C ALA A 233 6.50 9.59 -3.94
N HIS A 234 7.54 10.18 -3.35
CA HIS A 234 7.63 10.46 -1.90
C HIS A 234 8.30 11.82 -1.62
N PRO A 235 7.81 12.95 -2.18
CA PRO A 235 8.62 14.17 -2.27
C PRO A 235 9.06 14.71 -0.91
N VAL A 236 8.21 14.55 0.12
CA VAL A 236 8.54 15.01 1.47
C VAL A 236 9.65 14.17 2.11
N ALA A 237 9.86 12.92 1.70
CA ALA A 237 10.99 12.11 2.14
C ALA A 237 12.34 12.63 1.60
N MET A 238 12.34 13.37 0.48
CA MET A 238 13.56 13.99 -0.06
C MET A 238 14.21 14.94 0.94
N GLN A 239 13.47 15.54 1.86
CA GLN A 239 14.07 16.39 2.89
C GLN A 239 15.11 15.62 3.72
N HIS A 240 14.81 14.37 4.09
CA HIS A 240 15.72 13.57 4.91
C HIS A 240 16.94 13.08 4.12
N ILE A 241 16.71 12.77 2.84
CA ILE A 241 17.75 12.37 1.88
C ILE A 241 18.72 13.52 1.62
N LEU A 242 18.21 14.73 1.36
CA LEU A 242 19.01 15.92 1.10
C LEU A 242 19.75 16.39 2.36
N ILE A 243 19.13 16.26 3.55
CA ILE A 243 19.84 16.49 4.81
C ILE A 243 21.04 15.56 4.97
N ALA A 244 20.92 14.28 4.61
CA ALA A 244 22.05 13.34 4.63
C ALA A 244 23.16 13.77 3.66
N LYS A 245 22.78 14.18 2.44
CA LYS A 245 23.71 14.68 1.43
C LYS A 245 24.45 15.94 1.92
N GLU A 246 23.74 16.89 2.51
CA GLU A 246 24.34 18.14 2.99
C GLU A 246 25.19 17.97 4.25
N LYS A 247 24.74 17.16 5.22
CA LYS A 247 25.41 17.03 6.53
C LYS A 247 26.52 15.98 6.54
N ASN A 248 26.31 14.86 5.85
CA ASN A 248 27.23 13.73 5.89
C ASN A 248 28.03 13.58 4.58
N ASN A 249 27.80 14.47 3.60
CA ASN A 249 28.31 14.30 2.23
C ASN A 249 27.88 12.96 1.62
N ALA A 250 26.66 12.51 1.94
CA ALA A 250 26.17 11.20 1.56
C ALA A 250 26.15 11.04 0.03
N LYS A 251 26.68 9.91 -0.47
CA LYS A 251 26.68 9.60 -1.91
C LYS A 251 25.32 9.09 -2.34
N ILE A 252 24.72 9.75 -3.33
CA ILE A 252 23.43 9.36 -3.89
C ILE A 252 23.67 8.64 -5.22
N ILE A 253 23.27 7.38 -5.29
CA ILE A 253 23.33 6.56 -6.50
C ILE A 253 21.89 6.30 -6.95
N VAL A 254 21.59 6.52 -8.23
CA VAL A 254 20.27 6.26 -8.82
C VAL A 254 20.39 5.29 -9.97
N VAL A 255 19.70 4.16 -9.86
CA VAL A 255 19.64 3.09 -10.86
C VAL A 255 18.19 3.03 -11.36
N ASP A 256 17.95 3.71 -12.47
CA ASP A 256 16.62 3.97 -13.04
C ASP A 256 16.76 4.04 -14.57
N PRO A 257 15.91 3.36 -15.37
CA PRO A 257 15.94 3.43 -16.84
C PRO A 257 15.80 4.86 -17.38
N ARG A 258 15.24 5.77 -16.56
CA ARG A 258 15.04 7.17 -16.88
C ARG A 258 15.97 8.06 -16.04
N PHE A 259 16.48 9.13 -16.64
CA PHE A 259 17.02 10.27 -15.90
C PHE A 259 15.86 11.03 -15.23
N SER A 260 15.43 10.53 -14.06
CA SER A 260 14.29 11.01 -13.30
C SER A 260 14.58 12.28 -12.50
N ARG A 261 13.56 12.88 -11.88
CA ARG A 261 13.77 14.02 -10.96
C ARG A 261 14.64 13.62 -9.76
N THR A 262 14.64 12.35 -9.34
CA THR A 262 15.58 11.85 -8.32
C THR A 262 17.01 11.76 -8.89
N ALA A 263 17.19 11.28 -10.12
CA ALA A 263 18.50 11.19 -10.77
C ALA A 263 19.19 12.57 -10.88
N ALA A 264 18.43 13.65 -11.05
CA ALA A 264 18.95 15.02 -11.05
C ALA A 264 19.66 15.44 -9.75
N HIS A 265 19.43 14.73 -8.64
CA HIS A 265 20.10 14.97 -7.36
C HIS A 265 21.24 13.96 -7.07
N SER A 266 21.46 13.00 -7.97
CA SER A 266 22.42 11.91 -7.78
C SER A 266 23.87 12.35 -8.04
N ASP A 267 24.80 11.63 -7.43
CA ASP A 267 26.23 11.68 -7.73
C ASP A 267 26.60 10.69 -8.84
N LEU A 268 25.79 9.62 -8.99
CA LEU A 268 25.90 8.64 -10.07
C LEU A 268 24.49 8.20 -10.51
N HIS A 269 24.23 8.27 -11.82
CA HIS A 269 23.05 7.68 -12.45
C HIS A 269 23.47 6.53 -13.37
N CYS A 270 22.86 5.37 -13.19
CA CYS A 270 23.05 4.21 -14.07
C CYS A 270 21.70 3.87 -14.74
N ALA A 271 21.62 4.10 -16.05
CA ALA A 271 20.41 3.81 -16.83
C ALA A 271 20.35 2.34 -17.26
N LEU A 272 19.82 1.48 -16.39
CA LEU A 272 19.63 0.06 -16.68
C LEU A 272 18.50 -0.18 -17.68
N ARG A 273 18.57 -1.30 -18.41
CA ARG A 273 17.43 -1.86 -19.13
C ARG A 273 16.37 -2.38 -18.13
N PRO A 274 15.08 -2.05 -18.30
CA PRO A 274 14.04 -2.56 -17.41
C PRO A 274 14.03 -4.10 -17.34
N GLY A 275 13.84 -4.66 -16.13
CA GLY A 275 13.87 -6.10 -15.89
C GLY A 275 15.26 -6.72 -15.71
N THR A 276 16.30 -5.91 -15.47
CA THR A 276 17.70 -6.39 -15.34
C THR A 276 18.35 -6.05 -14.00
N ASP A 277 17.54 -5.85 -12.96
CA ASP A 277 17.97 -5.51 -11.60
C ASP A 277 18.92 -6.56 -10.99
N ILE A 278 18.61 -7.85 -11.12
CA ILE A 278 19.44 -8.94 -10.55
C ILE A 278 20.86 -8.93 -11.13
N PRO A 279 21.06 -8.93 -12.47
CA PRO A 279 22.39 -8.78 -13.07
C PRO A 279 23.15 -7.54 -12.57
N PHE A 280 22.48 -6.39 -12.43
CA PHE A 280 23.13 -5.17 -11.93
C PHE A 280 23.65 -5.35 -10.49
N ILE A 281 22.81 -5.89 -9.59
CA ILE A 281 23.19 -6.16 -8.20
C ILE A 281 24.28 -7.22 -8.11
N TYR A 282 24.22 -8.26 -8.94
CA TYR A 282 25.26 -9.29 -9.01
C TYR A 282 26.58 -8.75 -9.55
N GLY A 283 26.55 -7.81 -10.50
CA GLY A 283 27.74 -7.05 -10.90
C GLY A 283 28.33 -6.22 -9.76
N MET A 284 27.50 -5.56 -8.95
CA MET A 284 28.00 -4.86 -7.75
C MET A 284 28.65 -5.83 -6.76
N LEU A 285 27.98 -6.95 -6.48
CA LEU A 285 28.51 -7.99 -5.59
C LEU A 285 29.80 -8.61 -6.13
N TRP A 286 29.94 -8.76 -7.45
CA TRP A 286 31.16 -9.22 -8.09
C TRP A 286 32.33 -8.31 -7.71
N HIS A 287 32.18 -6.99 -7.90
CA HIS A 287 33.21 -6.03 -7.52
C HIS A 287 33.48 -6.01 -6.02
N ILE A 288 32.43 -6.09 -5.18
CA ILE A 288 32.58 -6.13 -3.72
C ILE A 288 33.44 -7.33 -3.30
N PHE A 289 33.15 -8.52 -3.82
CA PHE A 289 33.85 -9.75 -3.43
C PHE A 289 35.28 -9.82 -3.99
N GLU A 290 35.50 -9.42 -5.26
CA GLU A 290 36.84 -9.42 -5.87
C GLU A 290 37.79 -8.43 -5.18
N ASN A 291 37.25 -7.33 -4.64
CA ASN A 291 38.04 -6.34 -3.91
C ASN A 291 38.09 -6.59 -2.38
N GLY A 292 37.42 -7.64 -1.89
CA GLY A 292 37.36 -7.96 -0.46
C GLY A 292 36.67 -6.87 0.38
N TRP A 293 35.73 -6.14 -0.21
CA TRP A 293 35.02 -5.05 0.46
C TRP A 293 33.95 -5.53 1.42
N GLU A 294 33.47 -6.77 1.33
CA GLU A 294 32.40 -7.29 2.18
C GLU A 294 32.69 -7.22 3.69
N ASP A 295 31.64 -7.18 4.51
CA ASP A 295 31.76 -7.31 5.96
C ASP A 295 31.80 -8.78 6.37
N LYS A 296 33.01 -9.32 6.48
CA LYS A 296 33.25 -10.74 6.79
C LYS A 296 32.74 -11.14 8.17
N ALA A 297 32.86 -10.26 9.17
CA ALA A 297 32.40 -10.53 10.53
C ALA A 297 30.87 -10.61 10.56
N PHE A 298 30.20 -9.62 9.97
CA PHE A 298 28.74 -9.62 9.87
C PHE A 298 28.21 -10.86 9.14
N ILE A 299 28.84 -11.24 8.02
CA ILE A 299 28.46 -12.43 7.25
C ILE A 299 28.58 -13.69 8.13
N GLN A 300 29.71 -13.88 8.80
CA GLN A 300 29.95 -15.04 9.65
C GLN A 300 28.90 -15.15 10.76
N GLU A 301 28.69 -14.07 11.50
CA GLU A 301 27.85 -14.05 12.69
C GLU A 301 26.34 -14.13 12.37
N ARG A 302 25.91 -13.50 11.26
CA ARG A 302 24.50 -13.17 11.04
C ARG A 302 23.93 -13.58 9.69
N VAL A 303 24.71 -14.20 8.80
CA VAL A 303 24.25 -14.53 7.43
C VAL A 303 24.44 -16.00 7.11
N PHE A 304 23.40 -16.63 6.59
CA PHE A 304 23.39 -18.02 6.18
C PHE A 304 23.50 -18.14 4.65
N GLU A 305 24.46 -18.94 4.18
CA GLU A 305 24.66 -19.30 2.76
C GLU A 305 25.06 -18.16 1.82
N MET A 306 25.88 -17.21 2.29
CA MET A 306 26.51 -16.21 1.41
C MET A 306 27.43 -16.86 0.36
N GLU A 307 28.06 -17.99 0.67
CA GLU A 307 28.93 -18.70 -0.27
C GLU A 307 28.17 -19.19 -1.51
N THR A 308 26.93 -19.65 -1.35
CA THR A 308 26.07 -20.01 -2.49
C THR A 308 25.82 -18.79 -3.40
N ILE A 309 25.71 -17.59 -2.84
CA ILE A 309 25.59 -16.34 -3.61
C ILE A 309 26.90 -16.01 -4.33
N ARG A 310 28.06 -16.20 -3.70
CA ARG A 310 29.36 -15.98 -4.37
C ARG A 310 29.49 -16.84 -5.62
N GLU A 311 29.06 -18.10 -5.57
CA GLU A 311 29.05 -18.97 -6.76
C GLU A 311 28.10 -18.49 -7.86
N GLU A 312 26.94 -17.96 -7.49
CA GLU A 312 26.01 -17.37 -8.47
C GLU A 312 26.58 -16.10 -9.12
N VAL A 313 27.19 -15.22 -8.30
CA VAL A 313 27.80 -13.96 -8.74
C VAL A 313 28.93 -14.17 -9.76
N LYS A 314 29.69 -15.28 -9.69
CA LYS A 314 30.73 -15.61 -10.68
C LYS A 314 30.21 -15.72 -12.11
N LYS A 315 28.90 -15.98 -12.30
CA LYS A 315 28.26 -16.04 -13.62
C LYS A 315 28.00 -14.65 -14.23
N PHE A 316 28.21 -13.58 -13.47
CA PHE A 316 27.94 -12.19 -13.86
C PHE A 316 29.21 -11.34 -13.78
N PRO A 317 30.30 -11.69 -14.50
CA PRO A 317 31.45 -10.80 -14.61
C PRO A 317 31.07 -9.49 -15.31
N PRO A 318 31.87 -8.42 -15.20
CA PRO A 318 31.49 -7.08 -15.68
C PRO A 318 31.04 -7.02 -17.14
N LYS A 319 31.68 -7.79 -18.04
CA LYS A 319 31.29 -7.89 -19.45
C LYS A 319 29.88 -8.47 -19.64
N GLU A 320 29.51 -9.48 -18.87
CA GLU A 320 28.19 -10.10 -18.92
C GLU A 320 27.12 -9.15 -18.40
N VAL A 321 27.42 -8.46 -17.29
CA VAL A 321 26.52 -7.45 -16.71
C VAL A 321 26.28 -6.32 -17.70
N ALA A 322 27.33 -5.84 -18.38
CA ALA A 322 27.20 -4.80 -19.38
C ALA A 322 26.35 -5.22 -20.59
N ASP A 323 26.51 -6.47 -21.06
CA ASP A 323 25.69 -7.01 -22.14
C ASP A 323 24.20 -7.10 -21.76
N ILE A 324 23.89 -7.60 -20.56
CA ILE A 324 22.49 -7.80 -20.14
C ILE A 324 21.81 -6.46 -19.80
N THR A 325 22.48 -5.62 -18.99
CA THR A 325 21.87 -4.43 -18.37
C THR A 325 21.97 -3.18 -19.22
N GLY A 326 22.98 -3.09 -20.10
CA GLY A 326 23.32 -1.87 -20.81
C GLY A 326 24.00 -0.79 -19.95
N CYS A 327 24.41 -1.13 -18.72
CA CYS A 327 25.28 -0.30 -17.86
C CYS A 327 26.74 -0.73 -18.05
N SER A 328 27.64 0.23 -18.18
CA SER A 328 29.07 -0.03 -18.31
C SER A 328 29.67 -0.63 -17.03
N GLU A 329 30.80 -1.33 -17.18
CA GLU A 329 31.59 -1.83 -16.04
C GLU A 329 31.96 -0.70 -15.07
N GLU A 330 32.34 0.47 -15.58
CA GLU A 330 32.70 1.62 -14.76
C GLU A 330 31.51 2.12 -13.91
N GLU A 331 30.31 2.23 -14.49
CA GLU A 331 29.11 2.63 -13.75
C GLU A 331 28.80 1.65 -12.60
N VAL A 332 28.87 0.34 -12.87
CA VAL A 332 28.59 -0.70 -11.86
C VAL A 332 29.69 -0.74 -10.80
N TYR A 333 30.95 -0.63 -11.19
CA TYR A 333 32.09 -0.53 -10.28
C TYR A 333 31.98 0.68 -9.35
N GLN A 334 31.67 1.87 -9.89
CA GLN A 334 31.51 3.08 -9.08
C GLN A 334 30.32 2.98 -8.13
N ALA A 335 29.20 2.39 -8.56
CA ALA A 335 28.06 2.15 -7.67
C ALA A 335 28.46 1.23 -6.50
N ALA A 336 29.16 0.13 -6.77
CA ALA A 336 29.65 -0.81 -5.75
C ALA A 336 30.64 -0.13 -4.80
N LYS A 337 31.60 0.62 -5.36
CA LYS A 337 32.63 1.33 -4.60
C LYS A 337 32.06 2.42 -3.72
N MET A 338 31.12 3.22 -4.22
CA MET A 338 30.47 4.27 -3.41
C MET A 338 29.72 3.66 -2.21
N MET A 339 29.03 2.53 -2.40
CA MET A 339 28.37 1.82 -1.30
C MET A 339 29.36 1.18 -0.31
N ALA A 340 30.52 0.69 -0.77
CA ALA A 340 31.54 0.09 0.08
C ALA A 340 32.33 1.13 0.89
N ASP A 341 32.76 2.22 0.26
CA ASP A 341 33.59 3.26 0.88
C ASP A 341 32.81 4.14 1.88
N ASN A 342 31.49 4.26 1.70
CA ASN A 342 30.65 5.20 2.45
C ASN A 342 29.60 4.48 3.32
N ARG A 343 30.05 3.55 4.17
CA ARG A 343 29.20 2.88 5.16
C ARG A 343 28.92 3.77 6.39
N PRO A 344 27.75 3.65 7.04
CA PRO A 344 26.62 2.81 6.65
C PRO A 344 25.89 3.36 5.42
N GLY A 345 25.50 2.44 4.53
CA GLY A 345 24.73 2.75 3.33
C GLY A 345 23.32 2.18 3.41
N THR A 346 22.35 2.84 2.78
CA THR A 346 20.95 2.38 2.73
C THR A 346 20.50 2.12 1.29
N VAL A 347 19.69 1.08 1.10
CA VAL A 347 19.06 0.75 -0.18
C VAL A 347 17.59 1.13 -0.13
N VAL A 348 17.14 1.90 -1.10
CA VAL A 348 15.77 2.39 -1.24
C VAL A 348 15.17 1.87 -2.54
N TRP A 349 14.02 1.22 -2.45
CA TRP A 349 13.24 0.79 -3.63
C TRP A 349 11.74 0.97 -3.41
N CYS A 350 11.02 0.93 -4.53
CA CYS A 350 9.57 0.91 -4.57
C CYS A 350 9.14 -0.01 -5.74
N MET A 351 8.26 0.48 -6.61
CA MET A 351 7.63 -0.33 -7.64
C MET A 351 8.51 -0.70 -8.81
N GLY A 352 9.59 0.04 -9.06
CA GLY A 352 10.51 -0.29 -10.14
C GLY A 352 11.19 -1.63 -9.92
N GLY A 353 11.41 -2.06 -8.67
CA GLY A 353 11.95 -3.39 -8.38
C GLY A 353 10.87 -4.46 -8.21
N THR A 354 9.69 -4.10 -7.71
CA THR A 354 8.66 -5.08 -7.30
C THR A 354 7.77 -5.58 -8.43
N GLN A 355 7.44 -4.74 -9.42
CA GLN A 355 6.45 -5.03 -10.47
C GLN A 355 7.09 -5.73 -11.68
N HIS A 356 7.62 -6.92 -11.42
CA HIS A 356 8.22 -7.84 -12.38
C HIS A 356 7.76 -9.26 -12.09
N HIS A 357 7.79 -10.14 -13.09
CA HIS A 357 7.55 -11.57 -12.91
C HIS A 357 8.64 -12.27 -12.08
N VAL A 358 9.75 -11.58 -11.80
CA VAL A 358 10.81 -11.98 -10.86
C VAL A 358 10.96 -10.98 -9.69
N GLY A 359 9.91 -10.23 -9.37
CA GLY A 359 9.99 -9.15 -8.37
C GLY A 359 10.38 -9.63 -6.97
N ASN A 360 9.96 -10.83 -6.56
CA ASN A 360 10.41 -11.42 -5.29
C ASN A 360 11.93 -11.62 -5.26
N ALA A 361 12.54 -12.03 -6.38
CA ALA A 361 13.97 -12.24 -6.53
C ALA A 361 14.74 -10.91 -6.55
N ASN A 362 14.22 -9.88 -7.23
CA ASN A 362 14.80 -8.52 -7.21
C ASN A 362 14.96 -8.01 -5.76
N THR A 363 13.86 -8.06 -4.99
CA THR A 363 13.89 -7.56 -3.61
C THR A 363 14.84 -8.35 -2.71
N ARG A 364 15.01 -9.65 -2.97
CA ARG A 364 16.04 -10.46 -2.29
C ARG A 364 17.45 -10.08 -2.68
N ALA A 365 17.72 -9.79 -3.96
CA ALA A 365 19.03 -9.34 -4.40
C ALA A 365 19.43 -8.04 -3.68
N TYR A 366 18.50 -7.08 -3.54
CA TYR A 366 18.75 -5.84 -2.78
C TYR A 366 19.08 -6.12 -1.31
N CYS A 367 18.37 -7.05 -0.66
CA CYS A 367 18.67 -7.45 0.71
C CYS A 367 20.06 -8.12 0.82
N ILE A 368 20.41 -9.01 -0.10
CA ILE A 368 21.70 -9.72 -0.12
C ILE A 368 22.87 -8.74 -0.27
N LEU A 369 22.72 -7.69 -1.08
CA LEU A 369 23.69 -6.60 -1.16
C LEU A 369 23.94 -5.97 0.22
N GLN A 370 22.87 -5.64 0.96
CA GLN A 370 23.01 -5.06 2.30
C GLN A 370 23.58 -6.04 3.33
N LEU A 371 23.33 -7.33 3.19
CA LEU A 371 23.95 -8.37 4.02
C LEU A 371 25.44 -8.50 3.74
N ALA A 372 25.86 -8.45 2.47
CA ALA A 372 27.27 -8.49 2.10
C ALA A 372 28.06 -7.27 2.63
N LEU A 373 27.42 -6.10 2.68
CA LEU A 373 28.03 -4.86 3.15
C LEU A 373 27.91 -4.65 4.68
N GLY A 374 27.21 -5.51 5.42
CA GLY A 374 27.01 -5.35 6.87
C GLY A 374 26.11 -4.18 7.27
N ASN A 375 25.24 -3.72 6.37
CA ASN A 375 24.47 -2.49 6.58
C ASN A 375 23.14 -2.69 7.33
N MET A 376 22.79 -3.90 7.77
CA MET A 376 21.51 -4.16 8.45
C MET A 376 21.60 -3.98 9.97
N GLY A 377 20.57 -3.36 10.57
CA GLY A 377 20.50 -3.16 12.02
C GLY A 377 21.28 -1.94 12.53
N VAL A 378 21.74 -1.07 11.63
CA VAL A 378 22.52 0.12 11.98
C VAL A 378 21.81 1.42 11.58
N LYS A 379 22.15 2.48 12.28
CA LYS A 379 21.68 3.85 12.04
C LYS A 379 22.20 4.36 10.70
N GLY A 380 21.34 4.92 9.85
CA GLY A 380 21.68 5.36 8.48
C GLY A 380 21.83 4.23 7.45
N GLY A 381 21.65 2.97 7.87
CA GLY A 381 21.76 1.80 7.00
C GLY A 381 20.41 1.23 6.58
N GLY A 382 20.35 -0.10 6.54
CA GLY A 382 19.14 -0.88 6.36
C GLY A 382 18.53 -0.82 4.96
N THR A 383 17.29 -1.29 4.86
CA THR A 383 16.49 -1.24 3.64
C THR A 383 15.28 -0.34 3.88
N ASN A 384 15.28 0.83 3.22
CA ASN A 384 14.23 1.82 3.33
C ASN A 384 13.24 1.65 2.19
N ILE A 385 12.18 0.89 2.46
CA ILE A 385 11.29 0.36 1.43
C ILE A 385 10.05 1.24 1.32
N PHE A 386 10.13 2.27 0.50
CA PHE A 386 9.12 3.31 0.41
C PHE A 386 7.80 2.77 -0.13
N ARG A 387 6.85 2.59 0.77
CA ARG A 387 5.49 2.11 0.52
C ARG A 387 4.68 3.06 -0.34
N GLY A 388 3.68 2.55 -1.06
CA GLY A 388 2.80 3.32 -1.95
C GLY A 388 1.80 4.22 -1.22
N HIS A 389 0.55 3.75 -1.10
CA HIS A 389 -0.54 4.46 -0.42
C HIS A 389 -0.23 4.70 1.07
N ASP A 390 -0.79 5.78 1.60
CA ASP A 390 -0.74 6.21 3.00
C ASP A 390 -0.83 5.08 4.04
N ASN A 391 -1.75 4.12 3.88
CA ASN A 391 -1.92 2.99 4.81
C ASN A 391 -1.66 1.61 4.19
N VAL A 392 -0.90 1.51 3.09
CA VAL A 392 -0.61 0.18 2.49
C VAL A 392 0.17 -0.72 3.46
N GLN A 393 0.98 -0.14 4.36
CA GLN A 393 1.65 -0.89 5.42
C GLN A 393 0.64 -1.48 6.41
N GLY A 394 -0.30 -0.67 6.91
CA GLY A 394 -1.32 -1.12 7.85
C GLY A 394 -2.30 -2.13 7.24
N ALA A 395 -2.73 -1.93 6.01
CA ALA A 395 -3.56 -2.89 5.28
C ALA A 395 -2.88 -4.26 5.12
N THR A 396 -1.56 -4.28 4.85
CA THR A 396 -0.77 -5.52 4.82
C THR A 396 -0.61 -6.10 6.23
N ASP A 397 -0.32 -5.28 7.25
CA ASP A 397 -0.16 -5.72 8.63
C ASP A 397 -1.43 -6.40 9.16
N LEU A 398 -2.59 -5.89 8.76
CA LEU A 398 -3.90 -6.40 9.18
C LEU A 398 -4.45 -7.49 8.27
N GLY A 399 -3.61 -8.01 7.38
CA GLY A 399 -3.89 -9.20 6.60
C GLY A 399 -5.05 -9.06 5.65
N LEU A 400 -5.26 -7.87 5.08
CA LEU A 400 -6.21 -7.60 4.00
C LEU A 400 -5.73 -8.24 2.67
N LEU A 401 -5.27 -9.48 2.73
CA LEU A 401 -4.52 -10.18 1.70
C LEU A 401 -5.11 -11.57 1.51
N PHE A 402 -4.98 -12.09 0.29
CA PHE A 402 -5.58 -13.36 -0.08
C PHE A 402 -4.90 -14.57 0.58
N ASP A 403 -3.71 -14.39 1.17
CA ASP A 403 -2.79 -15.46 1.59
C ASP A 403 -2.54 -15.52 3.10
N ASN A 404 -3.11 -14.60 3.89
CA ASN A 404 -2.90 -14.55 5.34
C ASN A 404 -4.07 -13.94 6.15
N LEU A 405 -3.91 -14.02 7.46
CA LEU A 405 -4.74 -13.41 8.50
C LEU A 405 -3.96 -12.23 9.14
N PRO A 406 -4.63 -11.34 9.88
CA PRO A 406 -3.97 -10.18 10.46
C PRO A 406 -2.74 -10.59 11.28
N GLY A 407 -1.68 -9.79 11.24
CA GLY A 407 -0.39 -10.07 11.88
C GLY A 407 0.50 -11.01 11.07
N TYR A 408 0.26 -11.21 9.78
CA TYR A 408 1.01 -12.19 8.97
C TYR A 408 0.90 -13.63 9.50
N TYR A 409 -0.20 -13.95 10.21
CA TYR A 409 -0.51 -15.35 10.51
C TYR A 409 -0.95 -16.01 9.20
N GLY A 410 -0.38 -17.16 8.85
CA GLY A 410 -0.78 -17.87 7.64
C GLY A 410 -2.21 -18.40 7.71
N LEU A 411 -2.66 -19.13 6.71
CA LEU A 411 -4.00 -19.76 6.67
C LEU A 411 -4.02 -21.17 7.29
N THR A 412 -3.12 -21.48 8.21
CA THR A 412 -3.05 -22.81 8.85
C THR A 412 -4.13 -22.97 9.93
N SER A 413 -4.47 -24.20 10.33
CA SER A 413 -5.47 -24.42 11.40
C SER A 413 -5.13 -23.64 12.68
N GLY A 414 -3.89 -23.73 13.16
CA GLY A 414 -3.48 -23.03 14.38
C GLY A 414 -3.55 -21.49 14.28
N ALA A 415 -3.40 -20.93 13.08
CA ALA A 415 -3.60 -19.50 12.86
C ALA A 415 -5.09 -19.10 12.92
N TRP A 416 -5.97 -19.94 12.37
CA TRP A 416 -7.41 -19.77 12.55
C TRP A 416 -7.81 -19.95 14.01
N ASP A 417 -7.29 -20.94 14.71
CA ASP A 417 -7.57 -21.18 16.13
C ASP A 417 -7.17 -19.97 16.99
N HIS A 418 -6.03 -19.35 16.67
CA HIS A 418 -5.60 -18.09 17.28
C HIS A 418 -6.62 -16.97 17.07
N TRP A 419 -7.00 -16.69 15.82
CA TRP A 419 -7.90 -15.58 15.52
C TRP A 419 -9.34 -15.83 15.99
N THR A 420 -9.84 -17.07 15.96
CA THR A 420 -11.15 -17.39 16.56
C THR A 420 -11.15 -17.22 18.07
N ASN A 421 -10.03 -17.52 18.74
CA ASN A 421 -9.87 -17.24 20.16
C ASN A 421 -9.80 -15.71 20.45
N VAL A 422 -9.10 -14.94 19.60
CA VAL A 422 -9.08 -13.48 19.72
C VAL A 422 -10.49 -12.90 19.55
N TRP A 423 -11.24 -13.34 18.55
CA TRP A 423 -12.60 -12.89 18.27
C TRP A 423 -13.67 -13.42 19.26
N ASP A 424 -13.32 -14.35 20.13
CA ASP A 424 -14.26 -15.04 21.03
C ASP A 424 -15.38 -15.78 20.29
N LEU A 425 -15.00 -16.55 19.26
CA LEU A 425 -15.93 -17.27 18.40
C LEU A 425 -15.68 -18.78 18.39
N ASP A 426 -16.76 -19.54 18.20
CA ASP A 426 -16.66 -20.97 17.94
C ASP A 426 -15.93 -21.23 16.60
N ARG A 427 -14.84 -22.00 16.70
CA ARG A 427 -14.00 -22.42 15.59
C ARG A 427 -14.80 -23.17 14.51
N ASN A 428 -15.79 -23.98 14.91
CA ASN A 428 -16.62 -24.76 13.99
C ASN A 428 -17.60 -23.87 13.24
N TRP A 429 -18.19 -22.87 13.90
CA TRP A 429 -19.05 -21.90 13.25
C TRP A 429 -18.29 -21.20 12.10
N VAL A 430 -17.09 -20.66 12.37
CA VAL A 430 -16.27 -20.00 11.34
C VAL A 430 -15.94 -20.97 10.20
N SER A 431 -15.52 -22.20 10.53
CA SER A 431 -15.19 -23.23 9.54
C SER A 431 -16.35 -23.56 8.59
N SER A 432 -17.56 -23.66 9.13
CA SER A 432 -18.74 -24.03 8.34
C SER A 432 -19.19 -22.97 7.33
N ARG A 433 -18.61 -21.76 7.39
CA ARG A 433 -18.88 -20.68 6.42
C ARG A 433 -18.15 -20.89 5.11
N PHE A 434 -17.01 -21.58 5.11
CA PHE A 434 -16.20 -21.83 3.92
C PHE A 434 -16.77 -22.99 3.10
N ASP A 435 -16.38 -23.09 1.83
CA ASP A 435 -16.58 -24.31 1.06
C ASP A 435 -15.80 -25.47 1.71
N GLN A 436 -16.44 -26.63 1.81
CA GLN A 436 -15.89 -27.84 2.42
C GLN A 436 -15.30 -28.81 1.38
N ASN A 437 -15.43 -28.51 0.09
CA ASN A 437 -14.77 -29.27 -0.96
C ASN A 437 -13.25 -29.02 -0.95
N GLU A 438 -12.50 -30.02 -1.41
CA GLU A 438 -11.06 -29.90 -1.57
C GLU A 438 -10.67 -29.53 -3.00
N TYR A 439 -9.79 -28.53 -3.13
CA TYR A 439 -9.15 -28.16 -4.38
C TYR A 439 -7.64 -28.22 -4.17
N LEU A 440 -6.92 -28.84 -5.09
CA LEU A 440 -5.48 -29.10 -4.94
C LEU A 440 -5.15 -29.80 -3.58
N GLY A 441 -6.07 -30.65 -3.10
CA GLY A 441 -5.93 -31.45 -1.87
C GLY A 441 -6.11 -30.67 -0.55
N ARG A 442 -6.74 -29.49 -0.58
CA ARG A 442 -7.02 -28.68 0.62
C ARG A 442 -8.34 -27.93 0.49
N VAL A 443 -8.97 -27.63 1.63
CA VAL A 443 -10.17 -26.79 1.67
C VAL A 443 -9.82 -25.29 1.50
N PRO A 444 -10.69 -24.48 0.85
CA PRO A 444 -10.47 -23.05 0.62
C PRO A 444 -10.07 -22.22 1.85
N MET A 445 -10.56 -22.58 3.04
CA MET A 445 -10.20 -21.93 4.31
C MET A 445 -8.69 -21.93 4.57
N ASN A 446 -7.99 -22.99 4.15
CA ASN A 446 -6.57 -23.20 4.40
C ASN A 446 -5.68 -23.00 3.17
N THR A 447 -6.23 -22.41 2.12
CA THR A 447 -5.51 -22.06 0.89
C THR A 447 -5.68 -20.59 0.56
N PRO A 448 -4.66 -19.97 -0.03
CA PRO A 448 -4.80 -18.61 -0.54
C PRO A 448 -5.95 -18.46 -1.55
N GLY A 449 -6.59 -17.29 -1.57
CA GLY A 449 -7.57 -16.86 -2.56
C GLY A 449 -6.99 -16.47 -3.93
N ILE A 450 -7.82 -15.79 -4.73
CA ILE A 450 -7.45 -15.14 -5.98
C ILE A 450 -6.84 -13.76 -5.67
N PRO A 451 -5.64 -13.44 -6.19
CA PRO A 451 -5.00 -12.15 -5.96
C PRO A 451 -5.72 -10.99 -6.66
N CYS A 452 -5.60 -9.79 -6.11
CA CYS A 452 -6.15 -8.54 -6.68
C CYS A 452 -5.67 -8.30 -8.11
N SER A 453 -4.42 -8.65 -8.44
CA SER A 453 -3.89 -8.51 -9.79
C SER A 453 -4.57 -9.39 -10.85
N ARG A 454 -5.38 -10.38 -10.44
CA ARG A 454 -5.95 -11.41 -11.32
C ARG A 454 -7.40 -11.78 -11.00
N TRP A 455 -8.16 -10.90 -10.33
CA TRP A 455 -9.58 -11.16 -10.07
C TRP A 455 -10.36 -11.35 -11.38
N HIS A 456 -9.97 -10.66 -12.46
CA HIS A 456 -10.56 -10.77 -13.78
C HIS A 456 -10.36 -12.16 -14.38
N ASP A 457 -9.19 -12.79 -14.19
CA ASP A 457 -8.98 -14.20 -14.57
C ASP A 457 -9.89 -15.13 -13.77
N GLY A 458 -10.18 -14.81 -12.50
CA GLY A 458 -11.16 -15.52 -11.68
C GLY A 458 -12.60 -15.46 -12.20
N VAL A 459 -12.93 -14.51 -13.08
CA VAL A 459 -14.22 -14.40 -13.77
C VAL A 459 -14.18 -15.10 -15.13
N LEU A 460 -13.05 -14.96 -15.85
CA LEU A 460 -12.92 -15.34 -17.26
C LEU A 460 -12.49 -16.79 -17.48
N GLU A 461 -11.70 -17.38 -16.57
CA GLU A 461 -11.28 -18.77 -16.68
C GLU A 461 -12.46 -19.73 -16.47
N THR A 462 -12.33 -20.93 -17.04
CA THR A 462 -13.34 -21.97 -16.86
C THR A 462 -13.24 -22.54 -15.44
N PRO A 463 -14.37 -22.93 -14.81
CA PRO A 463 -14.37 -23.44 -13.44
C PRO A 463 -13.39 -24.60 -13.20
N GLU A 464 -13.16 -25.45 -14.20
CA GLU A 464 -12.27 -26.62 -14.09
C GLU A 464 -10.79 -26.26 -13.93
N LYS A 465 -10.40 -25.03 -14.30
CA LYS A 465 -9.03 -24.51 -14.13
C LYS A 465 -8.84 -23.76 -12.82
N LEU A 466 -9.93 -23.47 -12.11
CA LEU A 466 -9.91 -22.75 -10.85
C LEU A 466 -9.77 -23.73 -9.69
N ALA A 467 -9.01 -23.37 -8.66
CA ALA A 467 -8.99 -24.11 -7.39
C ALA A 467 -10.07 -23.59 -6.41
N GLN A 468 -11.30 -23.45 -6.90
CA GLN A 468 -12.51 -23.10 -6.14
C GLN A 468 -13.76 -23.60 -6.88
N LYS A 469 -14.91 -23.63 -6.20
CA LYS A 469 -16.15 -24.24 -6.71
C LYS A 469 -16.60 -23.72 -8.07
N ASP A 470 -16.55 -22.41 -8.25
CA ASP A 470 -17.08 -21.72 -9.43
C ASP A 470 -16.31 -20.41 -9.63
N ARG A 471 -16.55 -19.75 -10.77
CA ARG A 471 -15.98 -18.43 -11.10
C ARG A 471 -16.47 -17.33 -10.16
N VAL A 472 -15.72 -16.24 -10.10
CA VAL A 472 -16.17 -15.01 -9.44
C VAL A 472 -17.37 -14.44 -10.22
N ARG A 473 -18.48 -14.22 -9.52
CA ARG A 473 -19.74 -13.69 -10.08
C ARG A 473 -20.08 -12.30 -9.56
N MET A 474 -19.56 -11.92 -8.40
CA MET A 474 -19.79 -10.59 -7.83
C MET A 474 -18.51 -10.06 -7.18
N GLY A 475 -18.31 -8.74 -7.21
CA GLY A 475 -17.12 -8.10 -6.68
C GLY A 475 -17.45 -6.77 -6.02
N PHE A 476 -16.90 -6.58 -4.83
CA PHE A 476 -16.76 -5.28 -4.21
C PHE A 476 -15.43 -4.67 -4.64
N PHE A 477 -15.47 -3.52 -5.31
CA PHE A 477 -14.33 -2.68 -5.62
C PHE A 477 -14.34 -1.50 -4.65
N TRP A 478 -13.75 -1.72 -3.48
CA TRP A 478 -13.85 -0.80 -2.35
C TRP A 478 -12.56 -0.02 -2.15
N GLY A 479 -12.58 1.28 -2.45
CA GLY A 479 -11.41 2.16 -2.35
C GLY A 479 -10.23 1.70 -3.21
N GLN A 480 -10.51 1.08 -4.35
CA GLN A 480 -9.55 0.54 -5.32
C GLN A 480 -10.13 0.73 -6.73
N SER A 481 -9.34 1.30 -7.65
CA SER A 481 -9.75 1.43 -9.05
C SER A 481 -9.11 0.36 -9.92
N VAL A 482 -9.88 -0.17 -10.86
CA VAL A 482 -9.49 -1.31 -11.71
C VAL A 482 -8.60 -0.94 -12.89
N ASN A 483 -8.36 0.36 -13.14
CA ASN A 483 -7.39 0.80 -14.13
C ASN A 483 -5.94 0.62 -13.66
N THR A 484 -5.74 0.11 -12.44
CA THR A 484 -4.41 -0.19 -11.88
C THR A 484 -3.90 -1.58 -12.29
N GLU A 485 -4.75 -2.40 -12.91
CA GLU A 485 -4.49 -3.77 -13.35
C GLU A 485 -4.16 -3.79 -14.85
N THR A 486 -3.13 -4.54 -15.23
CA THR A 486 -2.79 -4.84 -16.64
C THR A 486 -3.93 -5.54 -17.38
N ARG A 487 -3.86 -5.59 -18.72
CA ARG A 487 -4.86 -6.26 -19.59
C ARG A 487 -6.27 -5.66 -19.44
N GLN A 488 -6.39 -4.34 -19.61
CA GLN A 488 -7.67 -3.62 -19.40
C GLN A 488 -8.83 -4.12 -20.27
N ASP A 489 -8.57 -4.69 -21.44
CA ASP A 489 -9.62 -5.32 -22.26
C ASP A 489 -10.24 -6.55 -21.57
N ASP A 490 -9.40 -7.40 -20.97
CA ASP A 490 -9.84 -8.56 -20.19
C ASP A 490 -10.55 -8.10 -18.90
N VAL A 491 -10.03 -7.05 -18.25
CA VAL A 491 -10.70 -6.43 -17.10
C VAL A 491 -12.11 -5.95 -17.48
N ARG A 492 -12.27 -5.27 -18.62
CA ARG A 492 -13.58 -4.83 -19.12
C ARG A 492 -14.50 -6.01 -19.40
N GLU A 493 -13.99 -7.06 -20.05
CA GLU A 493 -14.77 -8.27 -20.32
C GLU A 493 -15.21 -8.98 -19.03
N ALA A 494 -14.34 -9.03 -18.02
CA ALA A 494 -14.68 -9.59 -16.71
C ALA A 494 -15.81 -8.80 -16.05
N LEU A 495 -15.72 -7.46 -16.00
CA LEU A 495 -16.81 -6.62 -15.48
C LEU A 495 -18.13 -6.86 -16.23
N ASP A 496 -18.08 -7.04 -17.54
CA ASP A 496 -19.27 -7.32 -18.36
C ASP A 496 -19.91 -8.66 -18.03
N LYS A 497 -19.12 -9.68 -17.68
CA LYS A 497 -19.59 -11.05 -17.40
C LYS A 497 -20.09 -11.28 -15.98
N MET A 498 -19.70 -10.45 -15.02
CA MET A 498 -20.13 -10.59 -13.62
C MET A 498 -21.66 -10.45 -13.49
N ASP A 499 -22.25 -11.05 -12.47
CA ASP A 499 -23.66 -10.84 -12.14
C ASP A 499 -23.88 -9.43 -11.58
N THR A 500 -22.98 -8.99 -10.70
CA THR A 500 -23.07 -7.69 -10.01
C THR A 500 -21.68 -7.09 -9.75
N VAL A 501 -21.55 -5.79 -10.01
CA VAL A 501 -20.37 -4.99 -9.66
C VAL A 501 -20.78 -3.96 -8.61
N VAL A 502 -20.07 -3.90 -7.48
CA VAL A 502 -20.32 -2.92 -6.42
C VAL A 502 -19.07 -2.08 -6.22
N VAL A 503 -19.16 -0.79 -6.51
CA VAL A 503 -18.11 0.18 -6.20
C VAL A 503 -18.46 0.87 -4.88
N VAL A 504 -17.51 0.91 -3.96
CA VAL A 504 -17.64 1.64 -2.70
C VAL A 504 -16.45 2.57 -2.55
N ASP A 505 -16.69 3.85 -2.80
CA ASP A 505 -15.63 4.85 -2.93
C ASP A 505 -16.23 6.26 -2.83
N PRO A 506 -15.45 7.31 -2.48
CA PRO A 506 -15.91 8.69 -2.62
C PRO A 506 -16.19 9.12 -4.08
N PHE A 507 -15.67 8.41 -5.08
CA PHE A 507 -15.78 8.69 -6.51
C PHE A 507 -16.30 7.46 -7.29
N PRO A 508 -16.82 7.59 -8.54
CA PRO A 508 -17.34 6.45 -9.30
C PRO A 508 -16.34 5.33 -9.62
N THR A 509 -15.03 5.64 -9.67
CA THR A 509 -13.92 4.76 -10.12
C THR A 509 -14.12 4.09 -11.49
N MET A 510 -13.10 3.44 -12.03
CA MET A 510 -13.19 2.82 -13.35
C MET A 510 -14.08 1.57 -13.39
N ALA A 511 -14.22 0.85 -12.27
CA ALA A 511 -15.08 -0.33 -12.20
C ALA A 511 -16.56 0.02 -12.42
N GLY A 512 -16.94 1.25 -12.07
CA GLY A 512 -18.29 1.77 -12.27
C GLY A 512 -18.57 2.31 -13.67
N VAL A 513 -17.56 2.54 -14.53
CA VAL A 513 -17.77 3.27 -15.79
C VAL A 513 -17.14 2.62 -17.04
N MET A 514 -16.17 1.71 -16.90
CA MET A 514 -15.49 1.10 -18.06
C MET A 514 -16.26 -0.07 -18.69
N HIS A 515 -17.21 -0.66 -17.96
CA HIS A 515 -18.02 -1.78 -18.42
C HIS A 515 -19.02 -1.35 -19.50
N ARG A 516 -19.59 -2.31 -20.23
CA ARG A 516 -20.66 -2.14 -21.23
C ARG A 516 -22.05 -2.54 -20.71
N ARG A 517 -22.14 -2.88 -19.42
CA ARG A 517 -23.38 -3.30 -18.75
C ARG A 517 -24.47 -2.22 -18.84
N GLN A 518 -25.72 -2.70 -18.84
CA GLN A 518 -26.91 -1.85 -18.73
C GLN A 518 -27.51 -1.86 -17.32
N ASN A 519 -27.21 -2.88 -16.51
CA ASN A 519 -27.80 -3.14 -15.21
C ASN A 519 -26.76 -3.81 -14.27
N GLY A 520 -27.10 -3.94 -12.98
CA GLY A 520 -26.32 -4.74 -12.03
C GLY A 520 -25.00 -4.09 -11.62
N VAL A 521 -24.95 -2.76 -11.58
CA VAL A 521 -23.80 -2.00 -11.10
C VAL A 521 -24.28 -1.01 -10.05
N TYR A 522 -23.60 -0.97 -8.91
CA TYR A 522 -23.93 -0.13 -7.76
C TYR A 522 -22.75 0.78 -7.44
N LEU A 523 -23.05 2.04 -7.14
CA LEU A 523 -22.10 3.02 -6.62
C LEU A 523 -22.55 3.42 -5.21
N LEU A 524 -21.75 3.10 -4.20
CA LEU A 524 -22.05 3.39 -2.80
C LEU A 524 -21.07 4.47 -2.30
N PRO A 525 -21.56 5.65 -1.87
CA PRO A 525 -20.68 6.75 -1.47
C PRO A 525 -20.03 6.47 -0.12
N ALA A 526 -18.72 6.23 -0.13
CA ALA A 526 -17.91 6.15 1.08
C ALA A 526 -17.42 7.55 1.51
N CYS A 527 -17.16 7.70 2.81
CA CYS A 527 -16.43 8.83 3.34
C CYS A 527 -14.98 8.87 2.84
N THR A 528 -14.46 10.06 2.64
CA THR A 528 -13.02 10.32 2.62
C THR A 528 -12.43 10.14 4.02
N GLN A 529 -11.11 9.96 4.11
CA GLN A 529 -10.43 9.78 5.41
C GLN A 529 -10.49 11.02 6.32
N PHE A 530 -10.91 12.17 5.80
CA PHE A 530 -11.10 13.41 6.58
C PHE A 530 -12.51 13.53 7.18
N GLU A 531 -13.43 12.66 6.76
CA GLU A 531 -14.78 12.49 7.30
C GLU A 531 -14.86 11.33 8.31
N THR A 532 -13.72 10.70 8.60
CA THR A 532 -13.57 9.56 9.51
C THR A 532 -12.49 9.82 10.54
N GLU A 533 -12.41 8.96 11.55
CA GLU A 533 -11.26 8.88 12.46
C GLU A 533 -10.65 7.47 12.44
N GLY A 534 -9.44 7.32 12.96
CA GLY A 534 -8.76 6.03 13.07
C GLY A 534 -7.25 6.12 12.90
N SER A 535 -6.57 4.99 12.98
CA SER A 535 -5.11 4.93 12.87
C SER A 535 -4.62 4.53 11.48
N VAL A 536 -3.41 4.96 11.10
CA VAL A 536 -2.72 4.62 9.85
C VAL A 536 -1.26 4.27 10.14
N SER A 537 -0.71 3.28 9.44
CA SER A 537 0.70 2.88 9.54
C SER A 537 1.47 3.38 8.31
N ASN A 538 2.46 4.25 8.52
CA ASN A 538 3.29 4.76 7.43
C ASN A 538 4.38 3.74 7.01
N SER A 539 5.21 4.11 6.01
CA SER A 539 6.30 3.25 5.52
C SER A 539 7.29 2.83 6.61
N GLY A 540 7.53 3.68 7.60
CA GLY A 540 8.41 3.41 8.75
C GLY A 540 7.78 2.54 9.84
N ARG A 541 6.60 1.95 9.61
CA ARG A 541 5.79 1.18 10.57
C ARG A 541 5.22 2.02 11.73
N SER A 542 5.32 3.35 11.66
CA SER A 542 4.79 4.25 12.69
C SER A 542 3.28 4.40 12.52
N GLN A 543 2.52 4.04 13.56
CA GLN A 543 1.09 4.25 13.66
C GLN A 543 0.77 5.69 14.06
N GLN A 544 -0.16 6.32 13.36
CA GLN A 544 -0.55 7.72 13.58
C GLN A 544 -2.07 7.80 13.64
N TRP A 545 -2.61 8.64 14.52
CA TRP A 545 -4.06 8.84 14.63
C TRP A 545 -4.49 9.97 13.69
N ARG A 546 -5.62 9.77 13.00
CA ARG A 546 -6.32 10.80 12.23
C ARG A 546 -7.53 11.27 13.01
N GLU A 547 -7.58 12.56 13.31
CA GLU A 547 -8.82 13.17 13.76
C GLU A 547 -9.80 13.35 12.60
N LYS A 548 -11.09 13.18 12.91
CA LYS A 548 -12.18 13.56 12.02
C LYS A 548 -12.17 15.08 11.84
N VAL A 549 -12.01 15.53 10.60
CA VAL A 549 -11.89 16.96 10.26
C VAL A 549 -13.27 17.57 10.07
N VAL A 550 -14.15 16.89 9.34
CA VAL A 550 -15.54 17.31 9.10
C VAL A 550 -16.49 16.14 9.26
N GLU A 551 -17.78 16.41 9.46
CA GLU A 551 -18.79 15.35 9.43
C GLU A 551 -18.95 14.79 8.01
N PRO A 552 -19.39 13.52 7.86
CA PRO A 552 -19.73 12.94 6.56
C PRO A 552 -20.61 13.86 5.71
N LEU A 553 -20.16 14.15 4.50
CA LEU A 553 -20.92 14.98 3.56
C LEU A 553 -21.89 14.15 2.73
N PHE A 554 -22.95 14.82 2.29
CA PHE A 554 -24.05 14.24 1.51
C PHE A 554 -24.71 13.07 2.26
N GLU A 555 -24.96 11.94 1.60
CA GLU A 555 -25.41 10.69 2.22
C GLU A 555 -24.25 9.70 2.35
N SER A 556 -23.00 10.16 2.38
CA SER A 556 -21.84 9.27 2.51
C SER A 556 -21.82 8.58 3.87
N LYS A 557 -21.31 7.36 3.92
CA LYS A 557 -21.14 6.58 5.15
C LYS A 557 -19.69 6.18 5.33
N THR A 558 -19.28 6.03 6.58
CA THR A 558 -17.93 5.51 6.88
C THR A 558 -17.84 4.05 6.43
N ASP A 559 -16.63 3.62 6.09
CA ASP A 559 -16.45 2.23 5.63
C ASP A 559 -16.92 1.22 6.68
N LEU A 560 -16.64 1.48 7.96
CA LEU A 560 -17.07 0.68 9.10
C LEU A 560 -18.60 0.60 9.21
N GLU A 561 -19.31 1.71 8.97
CA GLU A 561 -20.77 1.70 8.99
C GLU A 561 -21.32 0.84 7.85
N ILE A 562 -20.80 1.00 6.62
CA ILE A 562 -21.25 0.21 5.46
C ILE A 562 -21.03 -1.29 5.72
N MET A 563 -19.86 -1.68 6.25
CA MET A 563 -19.56 -3.07 6.60
C MET A 563 -20.50 -3.61 7.69
N TYR A 564 -20.75 -2.82 8.75
CA TYR A 564 -21.64 -3.21 9.84
C TYR A 564 -23.08 -3.43 9.35
N ARG A 565 -23.63 -2.47 8.59
CA ARG A 565 -24.99 -2.58 8.03
C ARG A 565 -25.13 -3.78 7.09
N LEU A 566 -24.12 -4.03 6.26
CA LEU A 566 -24.10 -5.22 5.41
C LEU A 566 -24.03 -6.51 6.24
N SER A 567 -23.25 -6.55 7.33
CA SER A 567 -23.18 -7.72 8.23
C SER A 567 -24.52 -8.02 8.91
N GLN A 568 -25.35 -7.00 9.16
CA GLN A 568 -26.71 -7.15 9.67
C GLN A 568 -27.59 -7.83 8.62
N LYS A 569 -27.55 -7.34 7.37
CA LYS A 569 -28.28 -7.96 6.25
C LYS A 569 -27.88 -9.41 6.01
N LEU A 570 -26.60 -9.72 6.15
CA LEU A 570 -26.06 -11.07 5.91
C LEU A 570 -26.16 -12.00 7.13
N GLY A 571 -26.70 -11.51 8.26
CA GLY A 571 -27.03 -12.33 9.42
C GLY A 571 -25.85 -12.76 10.30
N PHE A 572 -24.73 -12.02 10.30
CA PHE A 572 -23.57 -12.33 11.15
C PHE A 572 -23.04 -11.14 11.96
N ALA A 573 -23.83 -10.07 12.09
CA ALA A 573 -23.42 -8.86 12.82
C ALA A 573 -23.04 -9.14 14.28
N GLU A 574 -23.73 -10.06 14.97
CA GLU A 574 -23.42 -10.39 16.37
C GLU A 574 -22.01 -10.96 16.54
N GLN A 575 -21.62 -11.88 15.66
CA GLN A 575 -20.27 -12.45 15.64
C GLN A 575 -19.24 -11.39 15.22
N TYR A 576 -19.61 -10.55 14.25
CA TYR A 576 -18.75 -9.49 13.73
C TYR A 576 -18.35 -8.46 14.78
N THR A 577 -19.30 -8.06 15.63
CA THR A 577 -19.11 -7.04 16.65
C THR A 577 -18.96 -7.63 18.07
N LYS A 578 -18.62 -8.91 18.21
CA LYS A 578 -18.61 -9.64 19.50
C LYS A 578 -17.86 -8.90 20.62
N ARG A 579 -16.75 -8.24 20.32
CA ARG A 579 -15.92 -7.45 21.26
C ARG A 579 -15.97 -5.94 21.02
N ILE A 580 -16.86 -5.47 20.16
CA ILE A 580 -16.87 -4.08 19.69
C ILE A 580 -18.17 -3.45 20.14
N ALA A 581 -18.09 -2.49 21.06
CA ALA A 581 -19.26 -1.76 21.51
C ALA A 581 -19.81 -0.85 20.40
N LYS A 582 -21.03 -0.38 20.64
CA LYS A 582 -21.71 0.59 19.79
C LYS A 582 -22.06 1.81 20.62
N ASP A 583 -21.93 2.98 20.02
CA ASP A 583 -22.33 4.23 20.64
C ASP A 583 -23.86 4.42 20.64
N ALA A 584 -24.33 5.57 21.13
CA ALA A 584 -25.76 5.89 21.18
C ALA A 584 -26.44 6.00 19.81
N ASN A 585 -25.67 6.13 18.73
CA ASN A 585 -26.15 6.24 17.35
C ASN A 585 -26.00 4.92 16.57
N ASP A 586 -25.72 3.80 17.27
CA ASP A 586 -25.48 2.49 16.66
C ASP A 586 -24.27 2.49 15.70
N ILE A 587 -23.25 3.29 16.02
CA ILE A 587 -21.94 3.34 15.33
C ILE A 587 -20.92 2.56 16.15
N LEU A 588 -20.05 1.79 15.48
CA LEU A 588 -19.01 1.00 16.13
C LEU A 588 -18.00 1.91 16.86
N VAL A 589 -17.66 1.57 18.11
CA VAL A 589 -16.62 2.25 18.89
C VAL A 589 -15.25 1.83 18.34
N ILE A 590 -14.56 2.77 17.68
CA ILE A 590 -13.33 2.48 16.93
C ILE A 590 -12.18 2.03 17.85
N GLU A 591 -12.12 2.55 19.07
CA GLU A 591 -11.09 2.21 20.04
C GLU A 591 -11.15 0.76 20.54
N ASP A 592 -12.34 0.14 20.51
CA ASP A 592 -12.50 -1.29 20.81
C ASP A 592 -11.92 -2.14 19.68
N ILE A 593 -12.00 -1.69 18.43
CA ILE A 593 -11.38 -2.36 17.29
C ILE A 593 -9.86 -2.34 17.44
N THR A 594 -9.26 -1.19 17.77
CA THR A 594 -7.82 -1.11 18.03
C THR A 594 -7.38 -2.04 19.18
N ARG A 595 -8.19 -2.16 20.23
CA ARG A 595 -7.92 -3.11 21.34
C ARG A 595 -8.02 -4.57 20.91
N GLU A 596 -8.98 -4.92 20.06
CA GLU A 596 -9.08 -6.28 19.50
C GLU A 596 -7.89 -6.61 18.60
N ILE A 597 -7.42 -5.63 17.80
CA ILE A 597 -6.16 -5.70 17.04
C ILE A 597 -4.99 -5.98 18.00
N ASN A 598 -4.83 -5.17 19.07
CA ASN A 598 -3.72 -5.31 20.02
C ASN A 598 -3.70 -6.68 20.72
N ARG A 599 -4.87 -7.28 20.96
CA ARG A 599 -4.99 -8.60 21.59
C ARG A 599 -4.46 -9.75 20.71
N GLY A 600 -4.48 -9.59 19.38
CA GLY A 600 -4.15 -10.65 18.42
C GLY A 600 -2.83 -10.50 17.66
N MET A 601 -2.30 -9.29 17.51
CA MET A 601 -1.19 -8.99 16.59
C MET A 601 0.22 -9.22 17.17
N TRP A 602 0.41 -10.34 17.88
CA TRP A 602 1.66 -10.63 18.57
C TRP A 602 2.82 -10.85 17.62
N THR A 603 2.66 -11.62 16.55
CA THR A 603 3.71 -11.92 15.54
C THR A 603 4.54 -10.73 15.03
N ILE A 604 3.99 -9.52 15.03
CA ILE A 604 4.71 -8.28 14.67
C ILE A 604 4.79 -7.27 15.81
N GLY A 605 4.29 -7.60 17.00
CA GLY A 605 4.28 -6.73 18.17
C GLY A 605 3.44 -5.48 17.93
N MET A 606 2.24 -5.60 17.35
CA MET A 606 1.28 -4.49 17.33
C MET A 606 0.34 -4.57 18.55
N SER A 607 0.90 -4.82 19.75
CA SER A 607 0.13 -5.07 20.98
C SER A 607 0.20 -3.90 21.97
N GLY A 608 1.28 -3.13 21.97
CA GLY A 608 1.48 -2.02 22.91
C GLY A 608 0.84 -0.70 22.47
N GLN A 609 0.39 -0.57 21.22
CA GLN A 609 -0.16 0.67 20.69
C GLN A 609 -1.65 0.83 21.01
N SER A 610 -1.97 1.32 22.21
CA SER A 610 -3.37 1.66 22.53
C SER A 610 -3.82 2.95 21.83
N PRO A 611 -5.15 3.11 21.61
CA PRO A 611 -5.70 4.36 21.10
C PRO A 611 -5.26 5.59 21.89
N GLU A 612 -5.16 5.49 23.21
CA GLU A 612 -4.77 6.60 24.08
C GLU A 612 -3.34 7.05 23.79
N ARG A 613 -2.40 6.10 23.65
CA ARG A 613 -0.99 6.42 23.36
C ARG A 613 -0.86 7.07 21.97
N ILE A 614 -1.52 6.51 20.95
CA ILE A 614 -1.42 7.05 19.58
C ILE A 614 -2.09 8.44 19.49
N LYS A 615 -3.23 8.64 20.18
CA LYS A 615 -3.88 9.96 20.28
C LYS A 615 -3.02 10.96 21.04
N GLU A 616 -2.39 10.56 22.15
CA GLU A 616 -1.46 11.40 22.89
C GLU A 616 -0.27 11.84 22.00
N HIS A 617 0.29 10.93 21.20
CA HIS A 617 1.34 11.26 20.24
C HIS A 617 0.89 12.31 19.23
N THR A 618 -0.35 12.18 18.74
CA THR A 618 -0.93 13.08 17.74
C THR A 618 -1.12 14.49 18.30
N GLN A 619 -1.59 14.61 19.55
CA GLN A 619 -1.76 15.90 20.21
C GLN A 619 -0.44 16.58 20.62
N ASN A 620 0.68 15.84 20.62
CA ASN A 620 1.96 16.29 21.16
C ASN A 620 3.14 16.19 20.16
N TRP A 621 2.88 16.34 18.86
CA TRP A 621 3.91 16.26 17.80
C TRP A 621 5.20 17.02 18.13
N GLY A 622 5.10 18.27 18.59
CA GLY A 622 6.25 19.10 18.94
C GLY A 622 7.14 18.59 20.08
N THR A 623 6.76 17.53 20.79
CA THR A 623 7.62 16.88 21.80
C THR A 623 8.63 15.91 21.19
N PHE A 624 8.38 15.42 19.98
CA PHE A 624 9.20 14.41 19.32
C PHE A 624 10.30 15.02 18.45
N SER A 625 11.48 14.44 18.53
CA SER A 625 12.63 14.85 17.71
C SER A 625 12.40 14.55 16.23
N ASN A 626 12.61 15.55 15.36
CA ASN A 626 12.65 15.34 13.91
C ASN A 626 13.92 14.60 13.41
N LYS A 627 14.79 14.15 14.33
CA LYS A 627 15.97 13.33 14.02
C LYS A 627 15.84 11.90 14.53
N THR A 628 15.43 11.74 15.79
CA THR A 628 15.39 10.44 16.46
C THR A 628 13.99 9.89 16.63
N LEU A 629 12.94 10.69 16.38
CA LEU A 629 11.53 10.38 16.72
C LEU A 629 11.25 10.21 18.21
N GLU A 630 12.25 10.26 19.08
CA GLU A 630 12.11 10.11 20.52
C GLU A 630 11.63 11.43 21.16
N ALA A 631 10.76 11.33 22.16
CA ALA A 631 10.33 12.46 22.99
C ALA A 631 11.18 12.56 24.26
N ALA A 632 12.03 13.60 24.32
CA ALA A 632 12.94 13.83 25.45
C ALA A 632 12.24 14.41 26.70
N GLY A 633 11.03 14.96 26.54
CA GLY A 633 10.26 15.60 27.60
C GLY A 633 8.80 15.79 27.20
N GLY A 634 8.02 16.48 28.05
CA GLY A 634 6.59 16.71 27.82
C GLY A 634 5.72 15.47 28.11
N PRO A 635 4.43 15.50 27.72
CA PRO A 635 3.48 14.42 28.01
C PRO A 635 3.90 13.05 27.47
N ALA A 636 4.52 13.01 26.29
CA ALA A 636 5.00 11.78 25.66
C ALA A 636 6.44 11.39 26.06
N LYS A 637 7.00 11.90 27.16
CA LYS A 637 8.39 11.64 27.54
C LYS A 637 8.71 10.14 27.59
N GLY A 638 9.78 9.74 26.90
CA GLY A 638 10.24 8.35 26.82
C GLY A 638 9.59 7.54 25.69
N GLU A 639 8.62 8.11 24.97
CA GLU A 639 8.00 7.48 23.83
C GLU A 639 8.78 7.73 22.53
N THR A 640 8.58 6.87 21.54
CA THR A 640 9.00 7.09 20.15
C THR A 640 7.77 7.34 19.28
N TYR A 641 7.83 8.39 18.45
CA TYR A 641 6.67 8.80 17.65
C TYR A 641 6.13 7.66 16.80
N GLY A 642 4.82 7.47 16.92
CA GLY A 642 4.04 6.42 16.27
C GLY A 642 4.39 4.97 16.62
N LEU A 643 5.17 4.72 17.69
CA LEU A 643 5.35 3.36 18.26
C LEU A 643 5.64 2.27 17.20
N PRO A 644 6.70 2.44 16.37
CA PRO A 644 6.93 1.60 15.21
C PRO A 644 7.00 0.13 15.63
N TRP A 645 6.21 -0.73 15.01
CA TRP A 645 6.16 -2.13 15.41
C TRP A 645 7.46 -2.86 15.02
N PRO A 646 8.03 -3.78 15.84
CA PRO A 646 7.43 -4.29 17.06
C PRO A 646 7.45 -3.33 18.25
N CYS A 647 6.28 -3.19 18.85
CA CYS A 647 5.98 -2.52 20.11
C CYS A 647 5.20 -3.52 20.99
N TRP A 648 5.93 -4.34 21.71
CA TRP A 648 5.40 -5.47 22.45
C TRP A 648 4.80 -5.07 23.80
N GLY A 649 3.94 -5.95 24.31
CA GLY A 649 3.44 -5.85 25.67
C GLY A 649 2.14 -5.05 25.81
N THR A 650 1.82 -4.67 27.04
CA THR A 650 0.66 -3.83 27.36
C THR A 650 1.01 -2.35 27.23
N PRO A 651 0.01 -1.45 27.06
CA PRO A 651 0.25 -0.01 26.98
C PRO A 651 1.00 0.56 28.20
N GLU A 652 0.77 0.01 29.39
CA GLU A 652 1.39 0.44 30.65
C GLU A 652 2.89 0.11 30.71
N GLN A 653 3.33 -0.92 29.99
CA GLN A 653 4.75 -1.27 29.89
C GLN A 653 5.55 -0.25 29.08
N LYS A 654 4.87 0.61 28.30
CA LYS A 654 5.47 1.70 27.53
C LYS A 654 6.68 1.28 26.70
N HIS A 655 6.62 0.09 26.09
CA HIS A 655 7.61 -0.29 25.09
C HIS A 655 7.61 0.79 23.97
N PRO A 656 8.78 1.36 23.60
CA PRO A 656 8.83 2.51 22.70
C PRO A 656 8.56 2.14 21.23
N GLY A 657 8.65 0.85 20.91
CA GLY A 657 8.65 0.36 19.54
C GLY A 657 10.07 0.20 19.02
N THR A 658 10.21 -0.32 17.81
CA THR A 658 11.49 -0.65 17.18
C THR A 658 11.68 0.18 15.91
N GLN A 659 12.31 1.35 16.02
CA GLN A 659 12.54 2.22 14.86
C GLN A 659 13.50 1.59 13.84
N ILE A 660 14.60 0.99 14.34
CA ILE A 660 15.61 0.30 13.54
C ILE A 660 15.51 -1.19 13.86
N LEU A 661 14.94 -1.97 12.93
CA LEU A 661 14.87 -3.42 13.06
C LEU A 661 16.29 -3.99 13.13
N TYR A 662 16.45 -5.01 13.98
CA TYR A 662 17.67 -5.84 14.05
C TYR A 662 18.90 -5.11 14.61
N ASN A 663 18.68 -4.04 15.38
CA ASN A 663 19.72 -3.32 16.09
C ASN A 663 20.10 -4.05 17.38
N THR A 664 21.27 -4.66 17.37
CA THR A 664 21.83 -5.41 18.50
C THR A 664 22.44 -4.51 19.58
N HIS A 665 22.68 -3.22 19.30
CA HIS A 665 23.27 -2.27 20.25
C HIS A 665 22.27 -1.71 21.28
N LYS A 666 20.96 -1.97 21.11
CA LYS A 666 19.91 -1.59 22.06
C LYS A 666 19.39 -2.82 22.81
N HIS A 667 18.94 -2.62 24.04
CA HIS A 667 18.21 -3.65 24.77
C HIS A 667 16.84 -3.88 24.10
N VAL A 668 16.29 -5.10 24.16
CA VAL A 668 15.01 -5.42 23.49
C VAL A 668 13.87 -4.52 23.99
N LEU A 669 13.79 -4.27 25.31
CA LEU A 669 12.83 -3.33 25.91
C LEU A 669 12.96 -1.86 25.45
N GLU A 670 14.09 -1.51 24.81
CA GLU A 670 14.36 -0.18 24.26
C GLU A 670 14.20 -0.16 22.72
N GLY A 671 13.59 -1.19 22.14
CA GLY A 671 13.44 -1.34 20.69
C GLY A 671 14.69 -1.91 20.00
N GLY A 672 15.52 -2.68 20.71
CA GLY A 672 16.57 -3.50 20.13
C GLY A 672 16.06 -4.85 19.62
N GLY A 673 16.90 -5.59 18.90
CA GLY A 673 16.53 -6.95 18.47
C GLY A 673 17.49 -7.58 17.48
N ASN A 674 17.20 -8.83 17.12
CA ASN A 674 18.00 -9.65 16.20
C ASN A 674 17.17 -10.16 15.02
N PHE A 675 17.77 -10.86 14.05
CA PHE A 675 16.98 -11.49 12.98
C PHE A 675 16.16 -12.67 13.51
N ARG A 676 15.03 -12.94 12.84
CA ARG A 676 14.01 -13.85 13.36
C ARG A 676 14.32 -15.32 13.08
N ALA A 677 14.15 -16.18 14.09
CA ALA A 677 14.28 -17.65 13.97
C ALA A 677 13.04 -18.32 13.33
N ARG A 678 12.56 -17.78 12.21
CA ARG A 678 11.30 -18.19 11.56
C ARG A 678 11.41 -19.52 10.79
N TYR A 679 12.60 -19.89 10.35
CA TYR A 679 12.81 -20.93 9.34
C TYR A 679 13.39 -22.24 9.90
N GLY A 680 13.21 -22.45 11.21
CA GLY A 680 13.86 -23.53 11.94
C GLY A 680 15.22 -23.13 12.50
N ILE A 681 15.88 -24.09 13.14
CA ILE A 681 17.19 -23.91 13.78
C ILE A 681 18.36 -24.45 12.93
N GLU A 682 18.06 -25.32 11.97
CA GLU A 682 19.05 -25.87 11.03
C GLU A 682 18.42 -26.13 9.66
N TYR A 683 19.26 -26.18 8.62
CA TYR A 683 18.87 -26.63 7.29
C TYR A 683 19.97 -27.52 6.71
N LYS A 684 19.63 -28.76 6.35
CA LYS A 684 20.59 -29.78 5.86
C LYS A 684 21.81 -29.95 6.79
N GLY A 685 21.57 -29.96 8.11
CA GLY A 685 22.60 -30.10 9.13
C GLY A 685 23.49 -28.86 9.34
N LYS A 686 23.20 -27.73 8.67
CA LYS A 686 23.89 -26.46 8.90
C LYS A 686 23.07 -25.58 9.85
N ASN A 687 23.75 -24.96 10.82
CA ASN A 687 23.17 -24.05 11.79
C ASN A 687 22.52 -22.82 11.11
N LEU A 688 21.28 -22.51 11.48
CA LEU A 688 20.57 -21.29 11.07
C LEU A 688 20.56 -20.22 12.17
N LEU A 689 21.00 -20.53 13.38
CA LEU A 689 21.03 -19.61 14.50
C LEU A 689 22.21 -18.64 14.37
N ALA A 690 22.06 -17.43 14.91
CA ALA A 690 23.15 -16.46 14.95
C ALA A 690 24.35 -17.03 15.74
N GLU A 691 25.55 -16.55 15.46
CA GLU A 691 26.78 -16.99 16.14
C GLU A 691 27.45 -15.77 16.76
N GLY A 692 27.47 -15.69 18.09
CA GLY A 692 28.11 -14.58 18.82
C GLY A 692 27.46 -13.20 18.65
N SER A 693 26.28 -13.12 18.01
CA SER A 693 25.52 -11.88 17.82
C SER A 693 24.23 -11.91 18.63
N PHE A 694 24.02 -10.93 19.51
CA PHE A 694 22.87 -10.88 20.43
C PHE A 694 22.54 -9.43 20.79
N SER A 695 21.32 -9.20 21.29
CA SER A 695 20.88 -7.87 21.71
C SER A 695 21.57 -7.46 23.02
N LYS A 696 21.85 -6.17 23.18
CA LYS A 696 22.51 -5.62 24.38
C LYS A 696 21.77 -6.04 25.65
N GLY A 697 22.50 -6.66 26.59
CA GLY A 697 21.97 -7.10 27.88
C GLY A 697 21.21 -8.43 27.85
N ALA A 698 21.20 -9.16 26.72
CA ALA A 698 20.64 -10.51 26.66
C ALA A 698 21.42 -11.49 27.56
N GLU A 699 20.70 -12.34 28.30
CA GLU A 699 21.31 -13.42 29.06
C GLU A 699 21.76 -14.59 28.17
N ILE A 700 21.13 -14.76 27.00
CA ILE A 700 21.58 -15.70 25.97
C ILE A 700 22.45 -14.94 24.96
N THR A 701 23.76 -15.17 25.02
CA THR A 701 24.76 -14.45 24.21
C THR A 701 25.13 -15.18 22.92
N ASP A 702 24.22 -16.00 22.41
CA ASP A 702 24.36 -16.73 21.13
C ASP A 702 23.01 -16.79 20.41
N GLY A 703 22.92 -17.49 19.29
CA GLY A 703 21.66 -17.75 18.60
C GLY A 703 20.72 -18.71 19.36
N TYR A 704 19.41 -18.49 19.26
CA TYR A 704 18.39 -19.27 19.97
C TYR A 704 17.06 -19.37 19.20
N PRO A 705 16.27 -20.45 19.41
CA PRO A 705 14.98 -20.63 18.75
C PRO A 705 13.90 -19.64 19.22
N GLU A 706 12.74 -19.67 18.57
CA GLU A 706 11.54 -18.99 19.03
C GLU A 706 11.13 -19.45 20.44
N PHE A 707 10.71 -18.52 21.31
CA PHE A 707 10.33 -18.85 22.70
C PHE A 707 9.01 -19.63 22.77
N THR A 708 9.03 -20.68 23.59
CA THR A 708 7.87 -21.49 23.98
C THR A 708 7.75 -21.57 25.50
N ALA A 709 6.60 -21.97 26.02
CA ALA A 709 6.46 -22.26 27.45
C ALA A 709 7.48 -23.30 27.93
N ASP A 710 7.75 -24.32 27.12
CA ASP A 710 8.75 -25.35 27.44
C ASP A 710 10.16 -24.79 27.47
N MET A 711 10.51 -23.87 26.56
CA MET A 711 11.80 -23.18 26.59
C MET A 711 11.94 -22.35 27.87
N LEU A 712 10.89 -21.64 28.31
CA LEU A 712 10.92 -20.93 29.59
C LEU A 712 11.11 -21.88 30.78
N LYS A 713 10.50 -23.07 30.76
CA LYS A 713 10.69 -24.09 31.81
C LYS A 713 12.15 -24.59 31.84
N GLN A 714 12.73 -24.86 30.67
CA GLN A 714 14.11 -25.30 30.53
C GLN A 714 15.11 -24.26 31.04
N LEU A 715 14.81 -22.97 30.84
CA LEU A 715 15.65 -21.85 31.31
C LEU A 715 15.39 -21.49 32.78
N GLY A 716 14.38 -22.08 33.43
CA GLY A 716 13.97 -21.72 34.79
C GLY A 716 13.22 -20.39 34.90
N TRP A 717 12.74 -19.84 33.78
CA TRP A 717 12.05 -18.55 33.69
C TRP A 717 10.52 -18.67 33.78
N PHE A 718 9.96 -19.88 33.69
CA PHE A 718 8.51 -20.10 33.66
C PHE A 718 7.81 -19.64 34.95
N ASP A 719 8.49 -19.66 36.10
CA ASP A 719 7.93 -19.21 37.38
C ASP A 719 7.81 -17.70 37.52
N GLU A 720 8.33 -16.93 36.55
CA GLU A 720 8.13 -15.48 36.47
C GLU A 720 6.82 -15.06 35.79
N LEU A 721 6.09 -16.05 35.22
CA LEU A 721 4.72 -15.86 34.76
C LEU A 721 3.77 -15.79 35.97
N THR A 722 2.80 -14.89 35.90
CA THR A 722 1.67 -14.86 36.84
C THR A 722 0.81 -16.11 36.71
N ALA A 723 -0.03 -16.40 37.71
CA ALA A 723 -0.92 -17.56 37.67
C ALA A 723 -1.83 -17.57 36.43
N GLU A 724 -2.30 -16.39 35.99
CA GLU A 724 -3.13 -16.24 34.78
C GLU A 724 -2.32 -16.46 33.50
N GLU A 725 -1.13 -15.87 33.39
CA GLU A 725 -0.24 -16.07 32.24
C GLU A 725 0.18 -17.53 32.09
N LYS A 726 0.43 -18.25 33.21
CA LYS A 726 0.75 -19.69 33.17
C LYS A 726 -0.35 -20.49 32.49
N VAL A 727 -1.63 -20.20 32.78
CA VAL A 727 -2.77 -20.87 32.16
C VAL A 727 -2.82 -20.61 30.65
N HIS A 728 -2.51 -19.39 30.22
CA HIS A 728 -2.53 -19.03 28.80
C HIS A 728 -1.31 -19.51 28.02
N ALA A 729 -0.14 -19.54 28.65
CA ALA A 729 1.14 -19.88 28.03
C ALA A 729 1.35 -21.40 27.89
N GLU A 730 0.78 -22.21 28.79
CA GLU A 730 0.96 -23.67 28.79
C GLU A 730 0.65 -24.29 27.42
N GLY A 731 1.57 -25.10 26.90
CA GLY A 731 1.46 -25.72 25.56
C GLY A 731 1.53 -24.75 24.37
N LYS A 732 1.83 -23.47 24.58
CA LYS A 732 1.89 -22.45 23.52
C LYS A 732 3.29 -21.91 23.27
N ASN A 733 3.40 -21.20 22.15
CA ASN A 733 4.56 -20.37 21.83
C ASN A 733 4.20 -18.88 21.87
N TRP A 734 5.23 -18.03 21.76
CA TRP A 734 5.11 -16.57 21.79
C TRP A 734 4.12 -15.96 20.78
N LYS A 735 3.71 -16.66 19.71
CA LYS A 735 2.77 -16.14 18.71
C LYS A 735 1.32 -16.35 19.14
N THR A 736 1.04 -17.36 19.96
CA THR A 736 -0.32 -17.79 20.30
C THR A 736 -0.66 -17.62 21.78
N ASP A 737 0.33 -17.27 22.60
CA ASP A 737 0.10 -16.78 23.96
C ASP A 737 -0.49 -15.36 23.92
N ILE A 738 -1.81 -15.30 24.09
CA ILE A 738 -2.58 -14.05 24.10
C ILE A 738 -2.44 -13.26 25.40
N SER A 739 -1.85 -13.83 26.45
CA SER A 739 -1.64 -13.11 27.72
C SER A 739 -0.46 -12.14 27.64
N GLY A 740 0.46 -12.34 26.70
CA GLY A 740 1.71 -11.58 26.62
C GLY A 740 2.80 -12.05 27.59
N GLY A 741 2.54 -13.13 28.35
CA GLY A 741 3.43 -13.61 29.40
C GLY A 741 4.77 -14.13 28.86
N ILE A 742 4.75 -15.01 27.85
CA ILE A 742 5.99 -15.55 27.26
C ILE A 742 6.89 -14.41 26.77
N GLN A 743 6.28 -13.41 26.16
CA GLN A 743 6.98 -12.31 25.50
C GLN A 743 7.53 -11.34 26.52
N ARG A 744 6.75 -11.01 27.55
CA ARG A 744 7.19 -10.21 28.70
C ARG A 744 8.41 -10.84 29.38
N VAL A 745 8.36 -12.14 29.68
CA VAL A 745 9.46 -12.85 30.36
C VAL A 745 10.70 -12.91 29.46
N ALA A 746 10.57 -13.31 28.20
CA ALA A 746 11.70 -13.34 27.27
C ALA A 746 12.42 -11.97 27.18
N MET A 747 11.66 -10.89 27.02
CA MET A 747 12.22 -9.53 26.93
C MET A 747 12.85 -9.04 28.22
N LYS A 748 12.36 -9.49 29.39
CA LYS A 748 12.95 -9.17 30.70
C LYS A 748 14.37 -9.72 30.80
N HIS A 749 14.65 -10.89 30.23
CA HIS A 749 15.99 -11.48 30.13
C HIS A 749 16.79 -10.99 28.90
N GLY A 750 16.41 -9.82 28.35
CA GLY A 750 17.04 -9.21 27.19
C GLY A 750 16.92 -10.01 25.88
N CYS A 751 16.07 -11.04 25.84
CA CYS A 751 15.89 -11.90 24.68
C CYS A 751 14.65 -11.50 23.88
N ILE A 752 14.72 -11.60 22.56
CA ILE A 752 13.59 -11.27 21.70
C ILE A 752 12.67 -12.49 21.54
N PRO A 753 11.33 -12.36 21.66
CA PRO A 753 10.44 -13.52 21.73
C PRO A 753 10.52 -14.45 20.50
N TYR A 754 10.81 -13.88 19.34
CA TYR A 754 10.83 -14.59 18.07
C TYR A 754 12.15 -15.31 17.75
N GLY A 755 13.09 -15.38 18.70
CA GLY A 755 14.38 -16.03 18.53
C GLY A 755 15.46 -15.16 17.89
N ASN A 756 16.66 -15.73 17.75
CA ASN A 756 17.85 -15.07 17.23
C ASN A 756 18.55 -15.96 16.19
N ALA A 757 18.39 -15.61 14.91
CA ALA A 757 18.88 -16.40 13.79
C ALA A 757 19.76 -15.60 12.81
N LYS A 758 20.31 -16.30 11.81
CA LYS A 758 20.96 -15.70 10.65
C LYS A 758 19.91 -15.31 9.59
N ALA A 759 20.14 -14.19 8.91
CA ALA A 759 19.42 -13.86 7.68
C ALA A 759 19.84 -14.84 6.57
N ARG A 760 18.89 -15.36 5.79
CA ARG A 760 19.17 -16.41 4.79
C ARG A 760 19.32 -15.87 3.37
N CYS A 761 20.41 -16.24 2.72
CA CYS A 761 20.66 -15.98 1.30
C CYS A 761 19.98 -17.01 0.37
N ILE A 762 19.47 -18.13 0.90
CA ILE A 762 18.72 -19.14 0.15
C ILE A 762 17.32 -19.35 0.72
N VAL A 763 16.33 -19.56 -0.17
CA VAL A 763 14.93 -19.81 0.19
C VAL A 763 14.47 -21.09 -0.49
N TRP A 764 14.59 -22.21 0.21
CA TRP A 764 14.29 -23.55 -0.32
C TRP A 764 12.81 -23.80 -0.64
N THR A 765 11.91 -22.86 -0.31
CA THR A 765 10.47 -22.93 -0.61
C THR A 765 10.08 -22.12 -1.85
N PHE A 766 10.99 -21.37 -2.46
CA PHE A 766 10.72 -20.61 -3.67
C PHE A 766 11.07 -21.44 -4.91
N PRO A 767 10.45 -21.14 -6.08
CA PRO A 767 10.83 -21.76 -7.35
C PRO A 767 12.33 -21.62 -7.64
N ASP A 768 12.87 -20.41 -7.44
CA ASP A 768 14.31 -20.15 -7.44
C ASP A 768 14.80 -19.92 -6.00
N GLN A 769 15.76 -20.73 -5.57
CA GLN A 769 16.26 -20.68 -4.18
C GLN A 769 17.15 -19.46 -3.93
N VAL A 770 17.88 -19.02 -4.95
CA VAL A 770 18.63 -17.75 -4.98
C VAL A 770 17.96 -16.83 -6.01
N PRO A 771 18.19 -15.51 -5.98
CA PRO A 771 17.81 -14.67 -7.10
C PRO A 771 18.45 -15.18 -8.40
N VAL A 772 17.65 -15.47 -9.42
CA VAL A 772 18.12 -15.92 -10.73
C VAL A 772 17.65 -14.90 -11.76
N HIS A 773 18.55 -14.43 -12.62
CA HIS A 773 18.15 -13.59 -13.74
C HIS A 773 17.33 -14.41 -14.74
N ARG A 774 16.14 -13.91 -15.06
CA ARG A 774 15.28 -14.44 -16.12
C ARG A 774 14.85 -13.26 -16.96
N GLU A 775 15.00 -13.36 -18.27
CA GLU A 775 14.56 -12.28 -19.16
C GLU A 775 13.06 -12.01 -18.98
N PRO A 776 12.62 -10.73 -19.08
CA PRO A 776 11.20 -10.38 -19.12
C PRO A 776 10.41 -11.26 -20.08
N LEU A 777 9.13 -11.50 -19.78
CA LEU A 777 8.27 -12.29 -20.67
C LEU A 777 8.17 -11.64 -22.06
N TYR A 778 8.14 -10.32 -22.08
CA TYR A 778 8.22 -9.47 -23.24
C TYR A 778 9.54 -8.70 -23.22
N THR A 779 10.53 -9.16 -23.98
CA THR A 779 11.87 -8.56 -24.02
C THR A 779 12.29 -8.20 -25.45
N PRO A 780 12.94 -7.03 -25.68
CA PRO A 780 13.52 -6.70 -26.97
C PRO A 780 14.84 -7.46 -27.21
N ARG A 781 15.44 -8.04 -26.15
CA ARG A 781 16.69 -8.81 -26.20
C ARG A 781 16.42 -10.30 -26.33
N ARG A 782 15.80 -10.67 -27.45
CA ARG A 782 15.45 -12.06 -27.75
C ARG A 782 16.65 -13.00 -27.79
N ASP A 783 17.81 -12.48 -28.14
CA ASP A 783 19.10 -13.18 -28.10
C ASP A 783 19.46 -13.70 -26.70
N LEU A 784 18.96 -13.07 -25.62
CA LEU A 784 19.25 -13.46 -24.24
C LEU A 784 18.32 -14.57 -23.70
N VAL A 785 17.18 -14.82 -24.34
CA VAL A 785 16.14 -15.72 -23.82
C VAL A 785 16.62 -17.17 -23.69
N SER A 786 17.43 -17.66 -24.64
CA SER A 786 17.98 -19.02 -24.55
C SER A 786 18.97 -19.20 -23.39
N LYS A 787 19.61 -18.10 -22.96
CA LYS A 787 20.58 -18.09 -21.87
C LYS A 787 19.92 -17.86 -20.51
N TYR A 788 18.88 -17.04 -20.47
CA TYR A 788 18.14 -16.64 -19.27
C TYR A 788 16.63 -16.88 -19.43
N PRO A 789 16.19 -18.14 -19.60
CA PRO A 789 14.79 -18.45 -19.84
C PRO A 789 13.93 -18.19 -18.60
N THR A 790 12.64 -17.92 -18.82
CA THR A 790 11.63 -17.83 -17.76
C THR A 790 11.23 -19.20 -17.21
N TYR A 791 10.26 -19.24 -16.30
CA TYR A 791 9.72 -20.46 -15.71
C TYR A 791 8.92 -21.31 -16.72
N ALA A 792 8.71 -22.59 -16.38
CA ALA A 792 7.63 -23.35 -17.02
C ALA A 792 6.26 -22.83 -16.53
N ASP A 793 5.23 -23.00 -17.35
CA ASP A 793 3.85 -22.70 -16.94
C ASP A 793 3.46 -23.55 -15.73
N MET A 794 2.69 -22.98 -14.81
CA MET A 794 2.35 -23.64 -13.55
C MET A 794 1.03 -23.16 -12.95
N GLN A 795 0.44 -23.99 -12.08
CA GLN A 795 -0.66 -23.56 -11.22
C GLN A 795 -0.09 -22.76 -10.04
N VAL A 796 -0.55 -21.51 -9.85
CA VAL A 796 -0.17 -20.68 -8.70
C VAL A 796 -1.44 -20.32 -7.92
N HIS A 797 -1.54 -20.83 -6.69
CA HIS A 797 -2.74 -20.73 -5.86
C HIS A 797 -3.97 -21.22 -6.63
N ARG A 798 -4.95 -20.34 -6.90
CA ARG A 798 -6.21 -20.69 -7.55
C ARG A 798 -6.21 -20.56 -9.07
N LEU A 799 -5.13 -20.08 -9.69
CA LEU A 799 -5.10 -19.75 -11.11
C LEU A 799 -3.96 -20.45 -11.86
N PRO A 800 -4.17 -20.83 -13.13
CA PRO A 800 -3.06 -21.15 -14.03
C PRO A 800 -2.26 -19.88 -14.30
N THR A 801 -0.93 -20.02 -14.39
CA THR A 801 0.00 -18.93 -14.68
C THR A 801 0.93 -19.33 -15.80
N LEU A 802 0.96 -18.50 -16.85
CA LEU A 802 1.75 -18.74 -18.05
C LEU A 802 3.09 -17.99 -17.96
N TYR A 803 4.16 -18.65 -18.37
CA TYR A 803 5.52 -18.12 -18.39
C TYR A 803 6.16 -18.47 -19.73
N LYS A 804 6.61 -19.72 -19.89
CA LYS A 804 7.24 -20.21 -21.12
C LYS A 804 6.32 -20.04 -22.33
N THR A 805 5.01 -20.32 -22.19
CA THR A 805 4.05 -20.13 -23.29
C THR A 805 4.02 -18.68 -23.78
N ILE A 806 4.16 -17.70 -22.88
CA ILE A 806 4.22 -16.28 -23.27
C ILE A 806 5.59 -15.96 -23.89
N GLN A 807 6.68 -16.34 -23.21
CA GLN A 807 8.04 -16.00 -23.65
C GLN A 807 8.43 -16.68 -24.97
N ASP A 808 7.87 -17.82 -25.34
CA ASP A 808 8.17 -18.50 -26.61
C ASP A 808 7.65 -17.73 -27.85
N ASN A 809 6.70 -16.79 -27.68
CA ASN A 809 6.13 -16.02 -28.79
C ASN A 809 6.91 -14.74 -29.10
N ASP A 810 7.74 -14.74 -30.15
CA ASP A 810 8.56 -13.58 -30.51
C ASP A 810 7.76 -12.39 -31.07
N ASN A 811 7.60 -11.38 -30.22
CA ASN A 811 6.94 -10.12 -30.52
C ASN A 811 7.91 -8.96 -30.81
N SER A 812 9.22 -9.14 -30.63
CA SER A 812 10.21 -8.06 -30.62
C SER A 812 10.36 -7.35 -31.97
N ALA A 813 10.17 -8.07 -33.08
CA ALA A 813 10.22 -7.48 -34.42
C ALA A 813 9.05 -6.50 -34.68
N LYS A 814 7.86 -6.81 -34.14
CA LYS A 814 6.67 -5.95 -34.26
C LYS A 814 6.69 -4.82 -33.23
N TYR A 815 7.16 -5.11 -32.02
CA TYR A 815 7.19 -4.19 -30.88
C TYR A 815 8.63 -4.02 -30.37
N PRO A 816 9.45 -3.19 -31.03
CA PRO A 816 10.89 -3.13 -30.76
C PRO A 816 11.28 -2.28 -29.54
N LEU A 817 10.36 -1.47 -29.00
CA LEU A 817 10.65 -0.57 -27.89
C LEU A 817 10.34 -1.24 -26.56
N ALA A 818 11.30 -1.23 -25.63
CA ALA A 818 11.03 -1.56 -24.23
C ALA A 818 10.07 -0.51 -23.66
N LEU A 819 9.03 -0.98 -22.99
CA LEU A 819 8.04 -0.14 -22.33
C LEU A 819 8.08 -0.36 -20.82
N THR A 820 8.16 0.74 -20.08
CA THR A 820 8.03 0.75 -18.63
C THR A 820 7.08 1.86 -18.19
N SER A 821 6.62 1.81 -16.94
CA SER A 821 5.63 2.75 -16.39
C SER A 821 6.03 3.31 -15.03
N GLY A 822 5.55 4.50 -14.67
CA GLY A 822 5.88 5.10 -13.39
C GLY A 822 4.87 6.15 -12.89
N ARG A 823 5.27 6.85 -11.82
CA ARG A 823 4.44 7.86 -11.16
C ARG A 823 4.73 9.27 -11.67
N LEU A 824 3.77 10.15 -11.43
CA LEU A 824 3.91 11.61 -11.46
C LEU A 824 3.71 12.18 -10.04
N VAL A 825 4.24 13.38 -9.78
CA VAL A 825 4.14 14.00 -8.45
C VAL A 825 2.74 14.52 -8.15
N GLU A 826 1.99 14.84 -9.20
CA GLU A 826 0.66 15.45 -9.21
C GLU A 826 -0.42 14.42 -8.85
N TYR A 827 -0.20 13.15 -9.20
CA TYR A 827 -1.21 12.10 -9.13
C TYR A 827 -0.83 10.95 -8.19
N GLU A 828 -1.83 10.14 -7.85
CA GLU A 828 -1.69 8.96 -6.99
C GLU A 828 -2.66 7.85 -7.41
N GLY A 829 -2.24 6.59 -7.23
CA GLY A 829 -3.07 5.43 -7.57
C GLY A 829 -3.49 5.43 -9.04
N GLY A 830 -4.72 4.99 -9.31
CA GLY A 830 -5.41 5.10 -10.61
C GLY A 830 -5.89 6.53 -10.95
N GLY A 831 -5.61 7.50 -10.07
CA GLY A 831 -5.85 8.92 -10.29
C GLY A 831 -7.25 9.41 -9.96
N GLU A 832 -8.18 8.58 -9.47
CA GLU A 832 -9.59 8.97 -9.26
C GLU A 832 -9.73 10.23 -8.39
N GLU A 833 -9.13 10.23 -7.20
CA GLU A 833 -9.19 11.39 -6.29
C GLU A 833 -8.41 12.60 -6.82
N SER A 834 -7.27 12.36 -7.48
CA SER A 834 -6.33 13.41 -7.84
C SER A 834 -6.63 14.05 -9.21
N ARG A 835 -7.19 13.31 -10.18
CA ARG A 835 -7.78 13.86 -11.42
C ARG A 835 -9.12 14.55 -11.18
N SER A 836 -9.77 14.23 -10.06
CA SER A 836 -10.98 14.92 -9.58
C SER A 836 -10.66 16.12 -8.70
N ASN A 837 -9.38 16.45 -8.51
CA ASN A 837 -8.93 17.62 -7.79
C ASN A 837 -8.51 18.72 -8.79
N PRO A 838 -9.16 19.90 -8.81
CA PRO A 838 -8.93 20.91 -9.84
C PRO A 838 -7.48 21.44 -9.84
N TRP A 839 -6.86 21.55 -8.67
CA TRP A 839 -5.50 22.10 -8.53
C TRP A 839 -4.44 21.12 -9.05
N LEU A 840 -4.62 19.82 -8.80
CA LEU A 840 -3.71 18.79 -9.30
C LEU A 840 -3.91 18.56 -10.80
N ALA A 841 -5.17 18.57 -11.24
CA ALA A 841 -5.54 18.50 -12.64
C ALA A 841 -4.91 19.62 -13.49
N GLU A 842 -4.80 20.83 -12.95
CA GLU A 842 -4.15 21.96 -13.62
C GLU A 842 -2.65 21.71 -13.88
N LEU A 843 -1.96 21.01 -12.98
CA LEU A 843 -0.52 20.77 -13.09
C LEU A 843 -0.14 19.78 -14.19
N GLN A 844 -1.02 18.83 -14.53
CA GLN A 844 -0.76 17.88 -15.61
C GLN A 844 -2.07 17.40 -16.26
N GLN A 845 -2.40 17.92 -17.44
CA GLN A 845 -3.70 17.67 -18.08
C GLN A 845 -3.71 16.51 -19.07
N GLU A 846 -2.55 16.10 -19.57
CA GLU A 846 -2.47 15.14 -20.68
C GLU A 846 -1.70 13.88 -20.28
N MET A 847 -2.18 12.73 -20.76
CA MET A 847 -1.44 11.47 -20.74
C MET A 847 -0.38 11.47 -21.85
N PHE A 848 0.82 10.94 -21.58
CA PHE A 848 1.94 11.00 -22.52
C PHE A 848 2.88 9.79 -22.43
N VAL A 849 3.72 9.61 -23.46
CA VAL A 849 4.86 8.69 -23.47
C VAL A 849 6.15 9.47 -23.67
N GLU A 850 7.14 9.20 -22.83
CA GLU A 850 8.52 9.64 -23.04
C GLU A 850 9.20 8.74 -24.08
N ILE A 851 9.75 9.35 -25.12
CA ILE A 851 10.45 8.67 -26.21
C ILE A 851 11.77 9.39 -26.51
N ASN A 852 12.83 8.63 -26.79
CA ASN A 852 14.13 9.20 -27.15
C ASN A 852 14.05 9.96 -28.49
N PRO A 853 14.82 11.06 -28.67
CA PRO A 853 14.85 11.80 -29.94
C PRO A 853 15.20 10.96 -31.17
N ALA A 854 16.08 9.96 -31.04
CA ALA A 854 16.42 9.06 -32.15
C ALA A 854 15.22 8.19 -32.54
N ASP A 855 14.60 7.51 -31.57
CA ASP A 855 13.43 6.66 -31.81
C ASP A 855 12.23 7.43 -32.36
N ALA A 856 12.06 8.69 -31.93
CA ALA A 856 11.04 9.59 -32.43
C ALA A 856 11.32 10.01 -33.88
N ALA A 857 12.58 10.35 -34.21
CA ALA A 857 12.98 10.73 -35.56
C ALA A 857 12.80 9.59 -36.57
N ASP A 858 13.19 8.36 -36.20
CA ASP A 858 13.00 7.16 -37.02
C ASP A 858 11.51 6.89 -37.33
N ARG A 859 10.61 7.39 -36.48
CA ARG A 859 9.15 7.27 -36.61
C ARG A 859 8.47 8.54 -37.14
N GLY A 860 9.22 9.59 -37.48
CA GLY A 860 8.67 10.86 -37.96
C GLY A 860 7.83 11.62 -36.92
N LEU A 861 8.08 11.40 -35.63
CA LEU A 861 7.34 12.00 -34.51
C LEU A 861 7.99 13.29 -34.04
N ARG A 862 7.16 14.26 -33.64
CA ARG A 862 7.59 15.51 -32.98
C ARG A 862 7.07 15.56 -31.55
N ASP A 863 7.73 16.38 -30.72
CA ASP A 863 7.24 16.66 -29.38
C ASP A 863 5.82 17.25 -29.44
N GLY A 864 4.93 16.75 -28.58
CA GLY A 864 3.52 17.13 -28.52
C GLY A 864 2.61 16.50 -29.59
N ASP A 865 3.15 15.72 -30.54
CA ASP A 865 2.32 14.95 -31.47
C ASP A 865 1.39 14.02 -30.69
N THR A 866 0.14 13.89 -31.16
CA THR A 866 -0.72 12.80 -30.70
C THR A 866 -0.30 11.52 -31.43
N VAL A 867 -0.09 10.47 -30.64
CA VAL A 867 0.41 9.18 -31.11
C VAL A 867 -0.48 8.07 -30.63
N TRP A 868 -0.45 6.98 -31.38
CA TRP A 868 -0.92 5.70 -30.91
C TRP A 868 0.25 4.89 -30.40
N LEU A 869 0.09 4.36 -29.19
CA LEU A 869 0.98 3.36 -28.63
C LEU A 869 0.23 2.03 -28.54
N GLU A 870 0.77 1.00 -29.18
CA GLU A 870 0.24 -0.37 -29.14
C GLU A 870 1.21 -1.27 -28.34
N GLY A 871 0.68 -1.98 -27.34
CA GLY A 871 1.41 -2.97 -26.56
C GLY A 871 1.50 -4.32 -27.26
N ALA A 872 2.37 -5.21 -26.77
CA ALA A 872 2.61 -6.50 -27.42
C ALA A 872 1.42 -7.49 -27.43
N GLU A 873 0.37 -7.22 -26.65
CA GLU A 873 -0.90 -7.97 -26.65
C GLU A 873 -2.00 -7.28 -27.48
N GLY A 874 -1.67 -6.23 -28.23
CA GLY A 874 -2.59 -5.53 -29.14
C GLY A 874 -3.42 -4.42 -28.51
N GLY A 875 -3.39 -4.27 -27.19
CA GLY A 875 -4.01 -3.14 -26.49
C GLY A 875 -3.37 -1.81 -26.92
N ARG A 876 -4.20 -0.82 -27.25
CA ARG A 876 -3.76 0.42 -27.92
C ARG A 876 -4.31 1.67 -27.23
N ILE A 877 -3.46 2.67 -27.04
CA ILE A 877 -3.81 3.93 -26.36
C ILE A 877 -3.44 5.15 -27.19
N LYS A 878 -4.30 6.18 -27.16
CA LYS A 878 -4.08 7.47 -27.85
C LYS A 878 -3.58 8.52 -26.87
N ILE A 879 -2.32 8.93 -26.99
CA ILE A 879 -1.64 9.76 -25.99
C ILE A 879 -0.72 10.80 -26.66
N LYS A 880 -0.10 11.69 -25.88
CA LYS A 880 0.91 12.64 -26.38
C LYS A 880 2.31 12.03 -26.41
N ALA A 881 3.11 12.39 -27.40
CA ALA A 881 4.54 12.13 -27.41
C ALA A 881 5.29 13.24 -26.64
N MET A 882 6.15 12.84 -25.70
CA MET A 882 7.14 13.70 -25.07
C MET A 882 8.53 13.28 -25.54
N VAL A 883 9.11 14.02 -26.48
CA VAL A 883 10.40 13.69 -27.08
C VAL A 883 11.52 14.22 -26.17
N THR A 884 12.26 13.31 -25.53
CA THR A 884 13.20 13.68 -24.45
C THR A 884 14.41 12.75 -24.36
N PRO A 885 15.62 13.27 -24.09
CA PRO A 885 16.81 12.44 -23.89
C PRO A 885 16.84 11.72 -22.53
N ARG A 886 15.81 11.88 -21.69
CA ARG A 886 15.74 11.25 -20.36
C ARG A 886 15.65 9.73 -20.40
N VAL A 887 15.20 9.15 -21.50
CA VAL A 887 15.20 7.70 -21.75
C VAL A 887 16.23 7.34 -22.82
N LYS A 888 16.89 6.20 -22.67
CA LYS A 888 17.86 5.70 -23.67
C LYS A 888 17.13 5.29 -24.97
N PRO A 889 17.83 5.27 -26.13
CA PRO A 889 17.28 4.67 -27.35
C PRO A 889 16.76 3.24 -27.11
N GLY A 890 15.62 2.91 -27.70
CA GLY A 890 14.92 1.65 -27.52
C GLY A 890 14.10 1.53 -26.23
N VAL A 891 14.08 2.55 -25.37
CA VAL A 891 13.35 2.55 -24.09
C VAL A 891 12.31 3.68 -24.07
N THR A 892 11.10 3.36 -23.63
CA THR A 892 9.99 4.29 -23.45
C THR A 892 9.42 4.20 -22.04
N TRP A 893 8.86 5.31 -21.57
CA TRP A 893 8.26 5.40 -20.24
C TRP A 893 6.92 6.13 -20.31
N MET A 894 5.93 5.72 -19.53
CA MET A 894 4.66 6.44 -19.41
C MET A 894 4.12 6.48 -17.96
N PRO A 895 3.37 7.52 -17.57
CA PRO A 895 2.69 7.56 -16.28
C PRO A 895 1.44 6.67 -16.30
N TYR A 896 1.02 6.08 -15.18
CA TYR A 896 -0.14 5.16 -15.16
C TYR A 896 -1.40 5.73 -14.48
N HIS A 897 -1.45 7.03 -14.23
CA HIS A 897 -2.50 7.67 -13.41
C HIS A 897 -3.79 8.04 -14.14
N PHE A 898 -3.83 7.86 -15.46
CA PHE A 898 -4.91 8.35 -16.29
C PHE A 898 -5.98 7.27 -16.53
N ALA A 899 -7.21 7.72 -16.69
CA ALA A 899 -8.37 6.88 -16.98
C ALA A 899 -9.53 7.74 -17.48
N GLY A 900 -10.59 7.07 -17.95
CA GLY A 900 -11.79 7.72 -18.49
C GLY A 900 -11.77 7.90 -20.00
N GLU A 901 -10.72 7.43 -20.66
CA GLU A 901 -10.67 7.14 -22.09
C GLU A 901 -10.21 5.68 -22.29
N MET A 902 -10.66 5.06 -23.36
CA MET A 902 -10.25 3.71 -23.74
C MET A 902 -10.26 3.57 -25.27
N HIS A 903 -9.14 3.17 -25.87
CA HIS A 903 -8.98 3.00 -27.33
C HIS A 903 -9.34 4.26 -28.15
N GLY A 904 -9.04 5.44 -27.60
CA GLY A 904 -9.30 6.76 -28.19
C GLY A 904 -10.74 7.25 -28.00
N GLU A 905 -11.59 6.50 -27.30
CA GLU A 905 -12.97 6.86 -27.02
C GLU A 905 -13.15 7.34 -25.57
N SER A 906 -13.91 8.43 -25.39
CA SER A 906 -14.20 8.96 -24.07
C SER A 906 -15.28 8.14 -23.37
N LEU A 907 -15.03 7.78 -22.11
CA LEU A 907 -15.99 7.12 -21.22
C LEU A 907 -16.78 8.13 -20.37
N ALA A 908 -16.61 9.44 -20.58
CA ALA A 908 -17.35 10.48 -19.87
C ALA A 908 -18.88 10.27 -19.83
N PRO A 909 -19.55 9.79 -20.91
CA PRO A 909 -20.99 9.52 -20.89
C PRO A 909 -21.44 8.45 -19.87
N ASN A 910 -20.52 7.57 -19.43
CA ASN A 910 -20.83 6.49 -18.50
C ASN A 910 -20.80 6.95 -17.03
N TYR A 911 -20.23 8.12 -16.75
CA TYR A 911 -20.19 8.67 -15.40
C TYR A 911 -21.56 9.17 -14.96
N PRO A 912 -21.91 9.07 -13.67
CA PRO A 912 -23.02 9.82 -13.10
C PRO A 912 -22.90 11.32 -13.35
N GLU A 913 -24.04 12.00 -13.48
CA GLU A 913 -24.09 13.43 -13.74
C GLU A 913 -23.26 14.22 -12.71
N GLY A 914 -22.38 15.10 -13.20
CA GLY A 914 -21.51 15.94 -12.36
C GLY A 914 -20.25 15.27 -11.82
N THR A 915 -20.07 13.96 -12.01
CA THR A 915 -18.95 13.20 -11.39
C THR A 915 -17.77 12.94 -12.32
N VAL A 916 -17.83 13.39 -13.59
CA VAL A 916 -16.71 13.29 -14.54
C VAL A 916 -15.50 14.04 -13.97
N PRO A 917 -14.32 13.38 -13.83
CA PRO A 917 -13.08 14.02 -13.38
C PRO A 917 -12.69 15.22 -14.25
N TYR A 918 -11.87 16.13 -13.72
CA TYR A 918 -11.39 17.28 -14.50
C TYR A 918 -10.42 16.86 -15.61
N VAL A 919 -9.66 15.78 -15.38
CA VAL A 919 -8.73 15.20 -16.34
C VAL A 919 -9.13 13.76 -16.66
N LEU A 920 -9.31 13.50 -17.96
CA LEU A 920 -9.48 12.16 -18.52
C LEU A 920 -8.21 11.78 -19.30
N GLY A 921 -8.07 10.50 -19.59
CA GLY A 921 -7.02 10.00 -20.48
C GLY A 921 -7.01 8.48 -20.50
N GLU A 922 -6.12 7.93 -21.31
CA GLU A 922 -5.92 6.49 -21.44
C GLU A 922 -5.17 5.90 -20.24
N SER A 923 -5.57 4.71 -19.79
CA SER A 923 -4.77 3.96 -18.82
C SER A 923 -3.56 3.33 -19.50
N ALA A 924 -2.38 3.53 -18.90
CA ALA A 924 -1.16 2.82 -19.34
C ALA A 924 -1.36 1.30 -19.35
N ASN A 925 -2.19 0.78 -18.44
CA ASN A 925 -2.43 -0.64 -18.30
C ASN A 925 -3.27 -1.25 -19.44
N THR A 926 -3.86 -0.44 -20.32
CA THR A 926 -4.46 -0.92 -21.57
C THR A 926 -3.39 -1.44 -22.52
N ALA A 927 -2.20 -0.83 -22.54
CA ALA A 927 -1.09 -1.24 -23.41
C ALA A 927 -0.07 -2.15 -22.70
N LEU A 928 -0.21 -2.38 -21.38
CA LEU A 928 0.68 -3.28 -20.63
C LEU A 928 0.13 -4.71 -20.64
N THR A 929 1.07 -5.66 -20.58
CA THR A 929 0.88 -7.05 -20.97
C THR A 929 0.75 -8.00 -19.77
N TYR A 930 0.45 -9.27 -20.06
CA TYR A 930 0.51 -10.37 -19.11
C TYR A 930 1.91 -10.53 -18.48
N GLY A 931 1.94 -10.87 -17.20
CA GLY A 931 3.16 -11.32 -16.51
C GLY A 931 3.01 -11.21 -15.01
N TYR A 932 3.38 -12.26 -14.27
CA TYR A 932 3.12 -12.33 -12.84
C TYR A 932 4.25 -13.01 -12.06
N ASP A 933 4.56 -12.48 -10.87
CA ASP A 933 5.51 -13.10 -9.94
C ASP A 933 5.01 -14.49 -9.48
N PRO A 934 5.87 -15.54 -9.46
CA PRO A 934 5.42 -16.91 -9.19
C PRO A 934 5.07 -17.18 -7.72
N VAL A 935 5.38 -16.25 -6.81
CA VAL A 935 5.09 -16.39 -5.37
C VAL A 935 3.85 -15.59 -5.00
N THR A 936 3.78 -14.36 -5.51
CA THR A 936 2.84 -13.33 -5.08
C THR A 936 1.83 -12.97 -6.16
N GLN A 937 2.04 -13.39 -7.40
CA GLN A 937 1.21 -13.00 -8.55
C GLN A 937 1.17 -11.48 -8.76
N MET A 938 2.21 -10.76 -8.32
CA MET A 938 2.43 -9.36 -8.66
C MET A 938 2.58 -9.20 -10.17
N GLN A 939 1.85 -8.26 -10.76
CA GLN A 939 1.90 -7.99 -12.20
C GLN A 939 3.21 -7.34 -12.67
N GLU A 940 3.62 -7.62 -13.91
CA GLU A 940 4.82 -7.09 -14.57
C GLU A 940 4.51 -5.81 -15.38
N THR A 941 4.48 -4.65 -14.72
CA THR A 941 4.22 -3.35 -15.38
C THR A 941 5.49 -2.56 -15.69
N LYS A 942 6.66 -3.10 -15.33
CA LYS A 942 7.96 -2.41 -15.47
C LYS A 942 8.81 -2.91 -16.62
N ALA A 943 8.45 -4.04 -17.22
CA ALA A 943 9.12 -4.58 -18.39
C ALA A 943 8.08 -5.14 -19.37
N SER A 944 7.84 -4.42 -20.46
CA SER A 944 6.97 -4.83 -21.56
C SER A 944 7.53 -4.32 -22.89
N LEU A 945 6.77 -4.48 -23.98
CA LEU A 945 7.13 -4.04 -25.32
C LEU A 945 6.01 -3.20 -25.94
N CYS A 946 6.39 -2.22 -26.75
CA CYS A 946 5.44 -1.43 -27.52
C CYS A 946 5.94 -1.04 -28.91
N GLN A 947 5.01 -0.53 -29.71
CA GLN A 947 5.25 0.22 -30.93
C GLN A 947 4.48 1.53 -30.87
N ILE A 948 5.05 2.59 -31.45
CA ILE A 948 4.48 3.93 -31.46
C ILE A 948 4.38 4.41 -32.91
N GLU A 949 3.23 4.95 -33.28
CA GLU A 949 3.00 5.59 -34.57
C GLU A 949 2.18 6.87 -34.43
N LYS A 950 2.25 7.74 -35.43
CA LYS A 950 1.46 8.98 -35.46
C LYS A 950 -0.03 8.67 -35.58
N ALA A 951 -0.86 9.37 -34.81
CA ALA A 951 -2.30 9.12 -34.71
C ALA A 951 -3.20 9.82 -35.73
#